data_AF-A0A1A9QCT7-F1
#
_entry.id   AF-A0A1A9QCT7-F1
#
_cell.length_a   1.000
_cell.length_b   1.000
_cell.length_c   1.000
_cell.angle_alpha   90.00
_cell.angle_beta   90.00
_cell.angle_gamma   90.00
#
_symmetry.space_group_name_H-M   'P 1'
#
loop_
_entity.id
_entity.type
_entity.pdbx_description
1 polymer ?
#
loop_
_entity_poly.entity_id
_entity_poly.type
_entity_poly.pdbx_seq_one_letter_code
_entity_poly.pdbx_strand_id
1 'polypeptide(L)'
;MFLNKKVVIASALPCLGGIGFMGSTSNETYYRIMVNYNGQADLLLSLQIFPDYYPYQFKKTELYDYLTDIDKYLVVNSNTSNNKKKLKERLQKRLNELLKQVKEFGPSLWNEDLYESGLVFKNEQQWSNRKTSILFLEQFIADDFTNIDESTNGLPTYKDLIVTNYRAARDPYTIFSKNVFNCFRDGDIKKVSGSIDDETCQENQPDKKLATEFKKYVDGYSQENINSLYRFGKYISFWNNLFEKTKDRLKTLGIDKWIKNEKLFALDSSKDQELAKKYARTIFTKGEIDTLNGWVKDAPPPPPPTQEWKAAYIQQTSASARPSLASIKLIHHPALEQQTLPGSAPLAEGSQKEVIVFLFQFAALIDEYVNGGGKNNFETDFANDPRKEFMQNALKNAQAMAKNLEDRITAIREYFKKINVVDPSFDPSAQQTSNNSKTFAIVTYPPSSFGAGEATIQSMSKFPFLYTDIGLRQVFPKNLKEDLTHTHEGELSLEKEIFSVDDNGWWWKIGNVNLDSSNLFQFEDQADSLLVLANPEDWNLINDKNAVTLKSLGTLLKGKKDIDANKVGSEGYEVSYNKYHLWNEGLRSPIALNLLLDNLVNIFQRQYDPKFVKSKGENQNGCYAKAMDWGSYWYEAFIESKPCENANGGSTSTITCN
;
A
#
# COMPACT_ATOMS: atom_id res chain seq x y z
N MET A 1 -36.34 22.73 41.67
CA MET A 1 -35.20 22.48 42.58
C MET A 1 -34.18 21.64 41.80
N PHE A 2 -32.98 22.19 41.56
CA PHE A 2 -31.83 21.60 40.83
C PHE A 2 -32.09 20.68 39.62
N LEU A 3 -32.10 21.28 38.42
CA LEU A 3 -31.76 20.57 37.17
C LEU A 3 -30.24 20.42 37.06
N ASN A 4 -29.76 19.27 36.56
CA ASN A 4 -28.40 19.13 36.05
C ASN A 4 -28.40 19.28 34.51
N LYS A 5 -27.41 19.98 33.94
CA LYS A 5 -27.39 20.40 32.53
C LYS A 5 -26.34 19.62 31.74
N LYS A 6 -26.76 19.00 30.62
CA LYS A 6 -26.12 19.05 29.28
C LYS A 6 -26.73 18.00 28.34
N VAL A 7 -27.93 18.30 27.84
CA VAL A 7 -28.43 17.80 26.55
C VAL A 7 -29.05 19.01 25.85
N VAL A 8 -28.46 19.44 24.73
CA VAL A 8 -29.11 20.34 23.78
C VAL A 8 -28.77 19.84 22.38
N ILE A 9 -29.78 19.29 21.71
CA ILE A 9 -29.80 19.08 20.27
C ILE A 9 -30.20 20.42 19.65
N ALA A 10 -29.47 20.89 18.65
CA ALA A 10 -29.87 22.03 17.83
C ALA A 10 -29.42 21.81 16.38
N SER A 11 -30.32 21.28 15.56
CA SER A 11 -30.15 21.12 14.12
C SER A 11 -30.68 22.35 13.37
N ALA A 12 -29.81 23.11 12.70
CA ALA A 12 -30.15 24.05 11.65
C ALA A 12 -28.95 24.29 10.71
N LEU A 13 -29.19 24.24 9.40
CA LEU A 13 -28.23 24.52 8.31
C LEU A 13 -28.26 26.05 7.96
N PRO A 14 -27.51 26.53 6.96
CA PRO A 14 -26.10 26.94 7.05
C PRO A 14 -25.95 28.45 6.70
N CYS A 15 -24.78 28.86 6.20
CA CYS A 15 -24.43 30.21 5.72
C CYS A 15 -24.26 31.30 6.81
N LEU A 16 -23.00 31.53 7.18
CA LEU A 16 -22.36 32.85 7.09
C LEU A 16 -20.84 32.66 7.25
N GLY A 17 -20.08 32.89 6.17
CA GLY A 17 -18.63 32.97 6.25
C GLY A 17 -18.17 34.34 6.74
N GLY A 18 -16.97 34.40 7.31
CA GLY A 18 -16.25 35.67 7.52
C GLY A 18 -15.89 36.00 8.97
N ILE A 19 -14.58 35.97 9.22
CA ILE A 19 -13.84 36.78 10.20
C ILE A 19 -14.07 36.45 11.69
N GLY A 20 -13.11 35.69 12.22
CA GLY A 20 -12.85 35.51 13.67
C GLY A 20 -11.36 35.45 14.01
N PHE A 21 -10.49 35.99 13.14
CA PHE A 21 -9.03 36.01 13.34
C PHE A 21 -8.60 37.30 14.06
N MET A 22 -8.45 37.25 15.38
CA MET A 22 -7.54 38.11 16.14
C MET A 22 -7.42 37.62 17.60
N GLY A 23 -6.20 37.47 18.10
CA GLY A 23 -5.93 37.47 19.54
C GLY A 23 -5.91 36.12 20.28
N SER A 24 -5.14 35.14 19.79
CA SER A 24 -4.45 34.23 20.71
C SER A 24 -2.95 34.31 20.48
N THR A 25 -2.20 34.44 21.58
CA THR A 25 -0.75 34.19 21.60
C THR A 25 -0.52 32.77 21.09
N SER A 26 0.32 32.61 20.06
CA SER A 26 0.68 31.30 19.51
C SER A 26 1.47 30.50 20.53
N ASN A 27 0.76 29.74 21.37
CA ASN A 27 1.36 28.64 22.11
C ASN A 27 1.77 27.58 21.08
N GLU A 28 3.02 27.65 20.63
CA GLU A 28 3.61 26.67 19.72
C GLU A 28 3.52 25.28 20.35
N THR A 29 2.61 24.44 19.85
CA THR A 29 2.44 23.10 20.41
C THR A 29 3.64 22.24 20.06
N TYR A 30 4.31 21.72 21.10
CA TYR A 30 5.48 20.86 20.96
C TYR A 30 5.14 19.37 21.07
N TYR A 31 5.56 18.64 20.05
CA TYR A 31 5.43 17.22 19.85
C TYR A 31 6.82 16.57 19.95
N ARG A 32 6.92 15.28 20.29
CA ARG A 32 8.20 14.55 20.17
C ARG A 32 8.28 13.79 18.86
N ILE A 33 7.18 13.14 18.49
CA ILE A 33 7.01 12.46 17.20
C ILE A 33 5.76 13.03 16.53
N MET A 34 5.95 13.67 15.37
CA MET A 34 4.89 14.00 14.43
C MET A 34 5.00 13.13 13.19
N VAL A 35 3.85 12.77 12.62
CA VAL A 35 3.75 12.08 11.33
C VAL A 35 2.72 12.81 10.46
N ASN A 36 2.94 12.88 9.15
CA ASN A 36 2.05 13.58 8.22
C ASN A 36 0.94 12.69 7.63
N TYR A 37 1.07 11.37 7.77
CA TYR A 37 0.21 10.37 7.16
C TYR A 37 -0.23 9.27 8.14
N ASN A 38 -1.48 8.80 8.03
CA ASN A 38 -2.03 7.81 8.96
C ASN A 38 -1.33 6.44 8.86
N GLY A 39 -0.82 6.06 7.67
CA GLY A 39 -0.04 4.83 7.52
C GLY A 39 1.23 4.81 8.38
N GLN A 40 1.91 5.95 8.54
CA GLN A 40 3.07 6.10 9.44
C GLN A 40 2.65 5.93 10.90
N ALA A 41 1.50 6.50 11.28
CA ALA A 41 0.96 6.38 12.63
C ALA A 41 0.61 4.92 12.96
N ASP A 42 -0.01 4.18 12.03
CA ASP A 42 -0.38 2.78 12.23
C ASP A 42 0.85 1.85 12.28
N LEU A 43 1.93 2.16 11.55
CA LEU A 43 3.22 1.47 11.69
C LEU A 43 3.88 1.73 13.04
N LEU A 44 3.91 3.00 13.49
CA LEU A 44 4.38 3.35 14.83
C LEU A 44 3.62 2.58 15.91
N LEU A 45 2.28 2.61 15.85
CA LEU A 45 1.42 1.85 16.76
C LEU A 45 1.70 0.35 16.71
N SER A 46 1.91 -0.21 15.51
CA SER A 46 2.29 -1.63 15.33
C SER A 46 3.63 -1.96 15.98
N LEU A 47 4.58 -1.02 16.00
CA LEU A 47 5.87 -1.12 16.72
C LEU A 47 5.79 -0.81 18.22
N GLN A 48 4.59 -0.50 18.75
CA GLN A 48 4.30 -0.02 20.11
C GLN A 48 4.85 1.37 20.44
N ILE A 49 5.15 2.17 19.42
CA ILE A 49 5.56 3.57 19.56
C ILE A 49 4.32 4.43 19.29
N PHE A 50 3.92 5.30 20.22
CA PHE A 50 2.81 6.22 19.95
C PHE A 50 3.33 7.54 19.36
N PRO A 51 2.74 8.06 18.27
CA PRO A 51 3.01 9.44 17.85
C PRO A 51 2.37 10.42 18.84
N ASP A 52 2.91 11.64 18.96
CA ASP A 52 2.23 12.70 19.69
C ASP A 52 1.09 13.30 18.85
N TYR A 53 1.27 13.36 17.52
CA TYR A 53 0.26 13.82 16.57
C TYR A 53 -0.19 12.67 15.66
N TYR A 54 -1.49 12.36 15.65
CA TYR A 54 -2.07 11.38 14.74
C TYR A 54 -2.92 12.10 13.67
N PRO A 55 -2.52 12.06 12.38
CA PRO A 55 -3.32 12.60 11.29
C PRO A 55 -4.47 11.64 10.92
N TYR A 56 -5.70 12.15 10.86
CA TYR A 56 -6.81 11.47 10.22
C TYR A 56 -6.59 11.36 8.71
N GLN A 57 -7.22 10.34 8.11
CA GLN A 57 -7.29 10.25 6.65
C GLN A 57 -8.30 11.27 6.10
N PHE A 58 -8.09 11.66 4.84
CA PHE A 58 -8.95 12.56 4.07
C PHE A 58 -10.45 12.29 4.26
N LYS A 59 -11.23 13.36 4.54
CA LYS A 59 -12.69 13.31 4.84
C LYS A 59 -13.08 12.41 6.02
N LYS A 60 -12.19 12.17 6.99
CA LYS A 60 -12.49 11.45 8.24
C LYS A 60 -12.14 12.33 9.44
N THR A 61 -13.08 12.40 10.38
CA THR A 61 -12.94 13.05 11.69
C THR A 61 -12.69 12.06 12.83
N GLU A 62 -12.59 10.77 12.52
CA GLU A 62 -12.47 9.66 13.46
C GLU A 62 -11.44 8.64 12.95
N LEU A 63 -10.88 7.86 13.88
CA LEU A 63 -10.02 6.72 13.58
C LEU A 63 -10.80 5.59 12.91
N TYR A 64 -10.10 4.79 12.09
CA TYR A 64 -10.68 3.59 11.50
C TYR A 64 -11.08 2.56 12.55
N ASP A 65 -12.16 1.83 12.28
CA ASP A 65 -12.70 0.84 13.20
C ASP A 65 -11.81 -0.40 13.34
N TYR A 66 -10.82 -0.61 12.47
CA TYR A 66 -9.76 -1.60 12.70
C TYR A 66 -8.77 -1.21 13.83
N LEU A 67 -8.89 0.01 14.39
CA LEU A 67 -8.16 0.45 15.60
C LEU A 67 -9.08 0.64 16.81
N THR A 68 -10.35 1.03 16.59
CA THR A 68 -11.29 1.41 17.67
C THR A 68 -12.36 0.37 17.98
N ASP A 69 -12.61 -0.59 17.09
CA ASP A 69 -13.59 -1.67 17.25
C ASP A 69 -13.13 -2.93 16.46
N ILE A 70 -12.00 -3.49 16.89
CA ILE A 70 -11.36 -4.64 16.23
C ILE A 70 -12.28 -5.87 16.13
N ASP A 71 -13.28 -5.99 17.01
CA ASP A 71 -14.15 -7.16 17.12
C ASP A 71 -15.08 -7.32 15.90
N LYS A 72 -15.25 -6.25 15.11
CA LYS A 72 -15.85 -6.31 13.77
C LYS A 72 -15.07 -7.16 12.77
N TYR A 73 -13.76 -7.34 13.00
CA TYR A 73 -12.83 -7.93 12.04
C TYR A 73 -12.01 -9.11 12.60
N LEU A 74 -11.77 -9.15 13.91
CA LEU A 74 -11.02 -10.20 14.58
C LEU A 74 -11.89 -11.46 14.74
N VAL A 75 -11.54 -12.53 14.02
CA VAL A 75 -12.33 -13.76 13.97
C VAL A 75 -11.82 -14.76 14.99
N VAL A 76 -12.67 -15.06 15.98
CA VAL A 76 -12.41 -16.04 17.04
C VAL A 76 -13.63 -16.94 17.22
N ASN A 77 -13.41 -18.25 17.19
CA ASN A 77 -14.44 -19.27 17.39
C ASN A 77 -13.85 -20.49 18.13
N SER A 78 -14.66 -21.53 18.34
CA SER A 78 -14.26 -22.77 19.04
C SER A 78 -13.01 -23.44 18.45
N ASN A 79 -12.78 -23.34 17.14
CA ASN A 79 -11.68 -23.96 16.41
C ASN A 79 -10.39 -23.10 16.37
N THR A 80 -10.37 -21.93 17.02
CA THR A 80 -9.17 -21.08 17.13
C THR A 80 -8.30 -21.41 18.35
N SER A 81 -7.00 -21.09 18.27
CA SER A 81 -6.03 -21.35 19.35
C SER A 81 -6.33 -20.56 20.62
N ASN A 82 -5.80 -21.01 21.77
CA ASN A 82 -5.94 -20.25 23.02
C ASN A 82 -5.21 -18.91 22.97
N ASN A 83 -4.08 -18.84 22.24
CA ASN A 83 -3.35 -17.59 22.00
C ASN A 83 -4.21 -16.60 21.20
N LYS A 84 -4.97 -17.08 20.21
CA LYS A 84 -5.95 -16.28 19.46
C LYS A 84 -7.11 -15.77 20.32
N LYS A 85 -7.57 -16.56 21.29
CA LYS A 85 -8.60 -16.13 22.27
C LYS A 85 -8.04 -15.05 23.22
N LYS A 86 -6.84 -15.26 23.76
CA LYS A 86 -6.09 -14.27 24.57
C LYS A 86 -5.89 -12.94 23.82
N LEU A 87 -5.59 -13.01 22.52
CA LEU A 87 -5.46 -11.82 21.66
C LEU A 87 -6.77 -11.02 21.63
N LYS A 88 -7.93 -11.66 21.42
CA LYS A 88 -9.24 -10.98 21.43
C LYS A 88 -9.54 -10.29 22.76
N GLU A 89 -9.21 -10.92 23.88
CA GLU A 89 -9.42 -10.35 25.21
C GLU A 89 -8.58 -9.09 25.50
N ARG A 90 -7.44 -8.90 24.79
CA ARG A 90 -6.46 -7.86 25.14
C ARG A 90 -6.12 -6.85 24.04
N LEU A 91 -6.34 -7.17 22.76
CA LEU A 91 -5.87 -6.34 21.64
C LEU A 91 -6.52 -4.94 21.64
N GLN A 92 -7.84 -4.83 21.83
CA GLN A 92 -8.51 -3.51 21.88
C GLN A 92 -8.04 -2.70 23.09
N LYS A 93 -7.84 -3.35 24.25
CA LYS A 93 -7.29 -2.71 25.44
C LYS A 93 -5.90 -2.14 25.16
N ARG A 94 -5.03 -2.90 24.50
CA ARG A 94 -3.68 -2.47 24.15
C ARG A 94 -3.67 -1.30 23.16
N LEU A 95 -4.52 -1.35 22.14
CA LEU A 95 -4.69 -0.23 21.20
C LEU A 95 -5.17 1.04 21.94
N ASN A 96 -6.15 0.90 22.83
CA ASN A 96 -6.64 2.02 23.65
C ASN A 96 -5.56 2.58 24.59
N GLU A 97 -4.67 1.75 25.13
CA GLU A 97 -3.52 2.19 25.94
C GLU A 97 -2.54 3.05 25.14
N LEU A 98 -2.21 2.66 23.89
CA LEU A 98 -1.33 3.40 23.01
C LEU A 98 -1.99 4.69 22.50
N LEU A 99 -3.23 4.60 22.02
CA LEU A 99 -4.00 5.74 21.49
C LEU A 99 -4.27 6.81 22.55
N LYS A 100 -4.41 6.43 23.83
CA LYS A 100 -4.56 7.38 24.94
C LYS A 100 -3.31 8.24 25.21
N GLN A 101 -2.14 7.84 24.70
CA GLN A 101 -0.90 8.63 24.80
C GLN A 101 -0.71 9.64 23.67
N VAL A 102 -1.51 9.55 22.60
CA VAL A 102 -1.53 10.55 21.52
C VAL A 102 -2.04 11.87 22.09
N LYS A 103 -1.32 12.97 21.85
CA LYS A 103 -1.68 14.31 22.38
C LYS A 103 -2.79 14.96 21.57
N GLU A 104 -2.71 14.85 20.24
CA GLU A 104 -3.63 15.50 19.32
C GLU A 104 -3.94 14.58 18.14
N PHE A 105 -5.23 14.45 17.84
CA PHE A 105 -5.74 13.89 16.59
C PHE A 105 -6.27 15.04 15.74
N GLY A 106 -5.89 15.11 14.47
CA GLY A 106 -6.27 16.22 13.60
C GLY A 106 -6.13 15.88 12.12
N PRO A 107 -6.41 16.81 11.19
CA PRO A 107 -6.26 16.57 9.76
C PRO A 107 -4.81 16.28 9.36
N SER A 108 -4.64 15.69 8.17
CA SER A 108 -3.33 15.56 7.52
C SER A 108 -2.74 16.92 7.10
N LEU A 109 -1.63 16.92 6.36
CA LEU A 109 -1.11 18.15 5.73
C LEU A 109 -2.07 18.76 4.70
N TRP A 110 -2.98 17.95 4.15
CA TRP A 110 -3.96 18.36 3.13
C TRP A 110 -5.31 18.72 3.76
N ASN A 111 -5.90 19.84 3.31
CA ASN A 111 -7.14 20.40 3.86
C ASN A 111 -8.43 19.86 3.18
N GLU A 112 -9.55 19.96 3.89
CA GLU A 112 -10.86 19.38 3.53
C GLU A 112 -11.71 20.30 2.61
N ASP A 113 -11.56 21.63 2.71
CA ASP A 113 -12.59 22.59 2.29
C ASP A 113 -12.71 22.90 0.79
N LEU A 114 -11.69 22.64 -0.04
CA LEU A 114 -11.58 23.25 -1.39
C LEU A 114 -11.84 22.31 -2.58
N TYR A 115 -12.39 21.13 -2.29
CA TYR A 115 -12.54 20.04 -3.26
C TYR A 115 -13.62 20.24 -4.34
N GLU A 116 -14.54 21.20 -4.21
CA GLU A 116 -15.55 21.49 -5.25
C GLU A 116 -14.93 22.03 -6.56
N SER A 117 -13.65 22.40 -6.54
CA SER A 117 -12.91 22.97 -7.69
C SER A 117 -11.77 22.09 -8.23
N GLY A 118 -11.53 20.92 -7.63
CA GLY A 118 -10.43 20.02 -8.01
C GLY A 118 -9.03 20.43 -7.53
N LEU A 119 -8.91 21.54 -6.78
CA LEU A 119 -7.64 22.02 -6.22
C LEU A 119 -7.48 21.59 -4.75
N VAL A 120 -6.38 20.90 -4.44
CA VAL A 120 -6.01 20.54 -3.07
C VAL A 120 -5.11 21.63 -2.50
N PHE A 121 -5.45 22.15 -1.32
CA PHE A 121 -4.64 23.15 -0.63
C PHE A 121 -3.94 22.52 0.58
N LYS A 122 -2.64 22.80 0.73
CA LYS A 122 -1.86 22.49 1.93
C LYS A 122 -2.38 23.33 3.10
N ASN A 123 -2.57 22.72 4.28
CA ASN A 123 -2.87 23.48 5.49
C ASN A 123 -1.58 24.01 6.15
N GLU A 124 -0.80 24.76 5.38
CA GLU A 124 0.53 25.25 5.77
C GLU A 124 0.46 26.07 7.07
N GLN A 125 -0.59 26.88 7.24
CA GLN A 125 -0.80 27.67 8.45
C GLN A 125 -1.03 26.81 9.71
N GLN A 126 -1.69 25.66 9.59
CA GLN A 126 -1.83 24.74 10.74
C GLN A 126 -0.51 24.05 11.08
N TRP A 127 0.25 23.64 10.06
CA TRP A 127 1.44 22.81 10.25
C TRP A 127 2.69 23.62 10.63
N SER A 128 2.89 24.81 10.06
CA SER A 128 4.01 25.72 10.37
C SER A 128 4.03 26.21 11.83
N ASN A 129 2.87 26.33 12.48
CA ASN A 129 2.75 26.76 13.88
C ASN A 129 3.08 25.65 14.91
N ARG A 130 3.57 24.48 14.47
CA ARG A 130 3.89 23.33 15.33
C ARG A 130 5.40 23.08 15.39
N LYS A 131 5.87 22.48 16.49
CA LYS A 131 7.28 22.09 16.68
C LYS A 131 7.41 20.62 17.06
N THR A 132 8.43 19.93 16.55
CA THR A 132 8.69 18.52 16.88
C THR A 132 10.18 18.21 17.06
N SER A 133 10.51 17.15 17.82
CA SER A 133 11.85 16.53 17.70
C SER A 133 11.96 15.84 16.35
N ILE A 134 11.12 14.82 16.12
CA ILE A 134 11.12 14.01 14.90
C ILE A 134 9.88 14.36 14.07
N LEU A 135 10.10 14.70 12.80
CA LEU A 135 9.05 14.71 11.78
C LEU A 135 9.24 13.49 10.87
N PHE A 136 8.25 12.61 10.83
CA PHE A 136 8.12 11.64 9.75
C PHE A 136 7.35 12.28 8.60
N LEU A 137 7.94 12.28 7.42
CA LEU A 137 7.36 12.88 6.21
C LEU A 137 7.34 11.88 5.05
N GLU A 138 6.20 11.66 4.42
CA GLU A 138 6.11 10.82 3.24
C GLU A 138 6.80 11.45 2.01
N GLN A 139 7.48 10.62 1.21
CA GLN A 139 8.31 11.01 0.07
C GLN A 139 7.53 11.87 -0.93
N PHE A 140 6.29 11.51 -1.22
CA PHE A 140 5.46 12.26 -2.17
C PHE A 140 5.15 13.70 -1.73
N ILE A 141 5.29 14.03 -0.42
CA ILE A 141 5.26 15.41 0.10
C ILE A 141 6.63 16.06 -0.03
N ALA A 142 7.71 15.34 0.29
CA ALA A 142 9.08 15.82 0.12
C ALA A 142 9.40 16.14 -1.36
N ASP A 143 8.74 15.44 -2.28
CA ASP A 143 8.85 15.65 -3.73
C ASP A 143 8.27 16.98 -4.20
N ASP A 144 7.29 17.53 -3.48
CA ASP A 144 6.75 18.86 -3.77
C ASP A 144 7.73 19.99 -3.43
N PHE A 145 8.88 19.68 -2.81
CA PHE A 145 9.94 20.63 -2.51
C PHE A 145 11.19 20.32 -3.36
N THR A 146 11.71 21.35 -4.03
CA THR A 146 13.02 21.30 -4.72
C THR A 146 14.14 21.12 -3.71
N ASN A 147 14.12 21.91 -2.63
CA ASN A 147 14.90 21.72 -1.42
C ASN A 147 13.96 21.71 -0.18
N ILE A 148 14.00 20.63 0.59
CA ILE A 148 13.14 20.49 1.78
C ILE A 148 13.58 21.36 2.95
N ASP A 149 14.87 21.72 3.03
CA ASP A 149 15.41 22.60 4.08
C ASP A 149 14.96 24.07 3.90
N GLU A 150 14.46 24.42 2.71
CA GLU A 150 13.89 25.73 2.37
C GLU A 150 12.38 25.83 2.66
N SER A 151 11.73 24.75 3.12
CA SER A 151 10.27 24.63 3.37
C SER A 151 9.72 25.47 4.54
N THR A 152 10.42 26.54 4.91
CA THR A 152 10.31 27.40 6.10
C THR A 152 8.93 27.95 6.48
N ASN A 153 7.90 27.81 5.63
CA ASN A 153 6.52 28.20 5.93
C ASN A 153 5.47 27.07 5.73
N GLY A 154 5.86 25.90 5.22
CA GLY A 154 4.95 24.81 4.83
C GLY A 154 4.90 23.61 5.78
N LEU A 155 5.94 23.39 6.58
CA LEU A 155 6.09 22.25 7.50
C LEU A 155 6.30 22.70 8.96
N PRO A 156 6.05 21.85 9.97
CA PRO A 156 6.41 22.12 11.36
C PRO A 156 7.92 22.38 11.50
N THR A 157 8.33 23.17 12.49
CA THR A 157 9.76 23.22 12.84
C THR A 157 10.19 21.88 13.44
N TYR A 158 11.17 21.20 12.85
CA TYR A 158 11.69 19.92 13.34
C TYR A 158 13.17 20.01 13.73
N LYS A 159 13.63 19.10 14.62
CA LYS A 159 15.08 18.88 14.83
C LYS A 159 15.62 17.87 13.83
N ASP A 160 14.88 16.78 13.64
CA ASP A 160 15.25 15.63 12.85
C ASP A 160 14.11 15.29 11.87
N LEU A 161 14.45 15.08 10.60
CA LEU A 161 13.53 14.69 9.54
C LEU A 161 13.79 13.24 9.13
N ILE A 162 12.74 12.41 9.13
CA ILE A 162 12.78 11.03 8.64
C ILE A 162 11.82 10.93 7.45
N VAL A 163 12.37 10.80 6.24
CA VAL A 163 11.54 10.64 5.04
C VAL A 163 11.16 9.18 4.85
N THR A 164 9.86 8.90 4.77
CA THR A 164 9.30 7.55 4.58
C THR A 164 8.61 7.43 3.23
N ASN A 165 8.28 6.21 2.77
CA ASN A 165 7.59 6.02 1.49
C ASN A 165 6.65 4.80 1.53
N TYR A 166 5.36 5.03 1.80
CA TYR A 166 4.33 3.99 1.78
C TYR A 166 4.06 3.38 0.38
N ARG A 167 4.60 4.01 -0.68
CA ARG A 167 4.53 3.53 -2.07
C ARG A 167 5.73 2.64 -2.44
N ALA A 168 6.72 2.52 -1.55
CA ALA A 168 7.81 1.57 -1.68
C ALA A 168 7.26 0.15 -1.85
N ALA A 169 7.50 -0.42 -3.04
CA ALA A 169 6.95 -1.68 -3.47
C ALA A 169 7.93 -2.84 -3.26
N ARG A 170 7.47 -4.09 -3.47
CA ARG A 170 8.34 -5.27 -3.61
C ARG A 170 9.31 -5.13 -4.77
N ASP A 171 9.06 -4.24 -5.72
CA ASP A 171 9.70 -4.23 -7.03
C ASP A 171 10.22 -2.83 -7.42
N PRO A 172 11.27 -2.32 -6.73
CA PRO A 172 11.82 -0.98 -7.01
C PRO A 172 12.39 -0.84 -8.43
N TYR A 173 12.77 -1.94 -9.09
CA TYR A 173 13.46 -1.95 -10.38
C TYR A 173 12.55 -2.18 -11.60
N THR A 174 11.23 -2.04 -11.45
CA THR A 174 10.25 -2.39 -12.49
C THR A 174 10.29 -1.43 -13.69
N ILE A 175 10.44 -0.14 -13.41
CA ILE A 175 10.49 0.90 -14.43
C ILE A 175 11.91 1.19 -14.90
N PHE A 176 12.85 1.36 -13.96
CA PHE A 176 14.27 1.60 -14.26
C PHE A 176 15.13 0.49 -13.67
N SER A 177 16.17 0.08 -14.40
CA SER A 177 17.00 -1.08 -14.03
C SER A 177 17.82 -0.81 -12.76
N LYS A 178 18.26 -1.88 -12.07
CA LYS A 178 19.23 -1.77 -10.96
C LYS A 178 20.50 -0.99 -11.39
N ASN A 179 20.90 -1.08 -12.66
CA ASN A 179 22.04 -0.32 -13.17
C ASN A 179 21.76 1.20 -13.28
N VAL A 180 20.54 1.60 -13.69
CA VAL A 180 20.13 3.02 -13.64
C VAL A 180 20.17 3.54 -12.19
N PHE A 181 19.66 2.77 -11.23
CA PHE A 181 19.75 3.14 -9.80
C PHE A 181 21.21 3.29 -9.34
N ASN A 182 22.09 2.33 -9.68
CA ASN A 182 23.53 2.41 -9.36
C ASN A 182 24.20 3.66 -9.97
N CYS A 183 23.83 4.04 -11.19
CA CYS A 183 24.34 5.23 -11.88
C CYS A 183 23.75 6.56 -11.39
N PHE A 184 22.65 6.54 -10.64
CA PHE A 184 22.03 7.73 -10.05
C PHE A 184 22.72 8.22 -8.77
N ARG A 185 23.46 7.34 -8.09
CA ARG A 185 24.21 7.66 -6.85
C ARG A 185 25.18 8.82 -7.09
N ASP A 186 25.37 9.65 -6.07
CA ASP A 186 26.36 10.73 -6.14
C ASP A 186 27.79 10.17 -6.21
N GLY A 187 28.67 10.96 -6.85
CA GLY A 187 30.04 10.53 -7.11
C GLY A 187 30.85 10.28 -5.83
N ASP A 188 31.84 9.40 -5.93
CA ASP A 188 32.86 9.09 -4.92
C ASP A 188 32.52 8.16 -3.73
N ILE A 189 31.49 7.31 -3.81
CA ILE A 189 31.51 6.04 -3.03
C ILE A 189 32.54 5.08 -3.67
N LYS A 190 33.80 5.22 -3.26
CA LYS A 190 34.86 4.26 -3.57
C LYS A 190 34.53 2.90 -2.97
N LYS A 191 34.71 1.86 -3.79
CA LYS A 191 34.54 0.44 -3.44
C LYS A 191 35.17 0.10 -2.09
N VAL A 192 34.37 -0.43 -1.17
CA VAL A 192 34.85 -1.34 -0.12
C VAL A 192 34.14 -2.69 -0.32
N SER A 193 34.94 -3.73 -0.53
CA SER A 193 34.53 -5.11 -0.81
C SER A 193 33.79 -5.79 0.34
N GLY A 194 32.95 -6.80 0.12
CA GLY A 194 32.60 -7.43 -1.17
C GLY A 194 31.51 -8.51 -1.05
N SER A 195 30.94 -8.90 -2.20
CA SER A 195 29.70 -9.69 -2.41
C SER A 195 28.45 -9.06 -1.76
N ILE A 196 27.36 -8.80 -2.50
CA ILE A 196 26.80 -9.57 -3.62
C ILE A 196 26.54 -8.67 -4.84
N ASP A 197 27.16 -9.05 -5.97
CA ASP A 197 26.89 -8.75 -7.39
C ASP A 197 26.31 -7.36 -7.80
N ASP A 198 27.19 -6.60 -8.45
CA ASP A 198 26.99 -5.31 -9.14
C ASP A 198 26.30 -4.19 -8.36
N GLU A 199 27.11 -3.55 -7.51
CA GLU A 199 26.84 -2.24 -6.88
C GLU A 199 27.46 -1.05 -7.66
N THR A 200 28.12 -1.30 -8.79
CA THR A 200 28.74 -0.26 -9.63
C THR A 200 27.93 0.05 -10.88
N CYS A 201 27.88 1.34 -11.25
CA CYS A 201 27.37 1.79 -12.55
C CYS A 201 28.20 1.16 -13.69
N GLN A 202 27.60 0.29 -14.50
CA GLN A 202 28.29 -0.39 -15.60
C GLN A 202 28.55 0.60 -16.76
N GLU A 203 29.81 0.70 -17.19
CA GLU A 203 30.24 1.83 -18.04
C GLU A 203 29.80 1.77 -19.51
N ASN A 204 29.52 0.58 -20.04
CA ASN A 204 29.33 0.32 -21.47
C ASN A 204 27.89 -0.06 -21.85
N GLN A 205 26.89 0.46 -21.12
CA GLN A 205 25.47 0.14 -21.29
C GLN A 205 24.65 1.41 -21.62
N PRO A 206 23.57 1.33 -22.43
CA PRO A 206 22.64 2.43 -22.66
C PRO A 206 22.10 3.05 -21.37
N ASP A 207 21.92 2.22 -20.34
CA ASP A 207 21.52 2.59 -18.99
C ASP A 207 22.39 3.66 -18.33
N LYS A 208 23.71 3.71 -18.60
CA LYS A 208 24.58 4.75 -18.03
C LYS A 208 24.28 6.12 -18.63
N LYS A 209 24.05 6.20 -19.95
CA LYS A 209 23.62 7.48 -20.55
C LYS A 209 22.22 7.85 -20.11
N LEU A 210 21.28 6.89 -20.12
CA LEU A 210 19.92 7.11 -19.63
C LEU A 210 19.94 7.70 -18.21
N ALA A 211 20.70 7.08 -17.29
CA ALA A 211 20.85 7.57 -15.92
C ALA A 211 21.53 8.95 -15.86
N THR A 212 22.54 9.22 -16.69
CA THR A 212 23.24 10.51 -16.71
C THR A 212 22.32 11.65 -17.17
N GLU A 213 21.58 11.47 -18.26
CA GLU A 213 20.65 12.49 -18.76
C GLU A 213 19.42 12.63 -17.84
N PHE A 214 18.94 11.52 -17.28
CA PHE A 214 17.82 11.55 -16.32
C PHE A 214 18.23 12.23 -15.00
N LYS A 215 19.45 12.02 -14.51
CA LYS A 215 19.98 12.75 -13.35
C LYS A 215 20.06 14.25 -13.61
N LYS A 216 20.67 14.68 -14.74
CA LYS A 216 20.66 16.09 -15.16
C LYS A 216 19.26 16.70 -15.24
N TYR A 217 18.29 15.92 -15.70
CA TYR A 217 16.89 16.34 -15.79
C TYR A 217 16.25 16.60 -14.42
N VAL A 218 16.57 15.75 -13.42
CA VAL A 218 16.11 15.92 -12.03
C VAL A 218 16.84 17.09 -11.36
N ASP A 219 18.16 17.18 -11.52
CA ASP A 219 18.99 18.23 -10.93
C ASP A 219 18.67 19.63 -11.51
N GLY A 220 18.33 19.70 -12.80
CA GLY A 220 17.92 20.92 -13.50
C GLY A 220 16.42 21.22 -13.45
N TYR A 221 15.63 20.45 -12.69
CA TYR A 221 14.18 20.54 -12.71
C TYR A 221 13.68 21.84 -12.07
N SER A 222 13.08 22.70 -12.90
CA SER A 222 12.66 24.06 -12.56
C SER A 222 11.23 24.36 -13.02
N GLN A 223 10.46 23.32 -13.34
CA GLN A 223 9.06 23.47 -13.76
C GLN A 223 8.17 23.70 -12.54
N GLU A 224 7.21 24.64 -12.65
CA GLU A 224 6.21 24.91 -11.61
C GLU A 224 5.33 23.69 -11.27
N ASN A 225 5.26 22.71 -12.16
CA ASN A 225 4.36 21.57 -12.09
C ASN A 225 5.13 20.26 -12.21
N ILE A 226 5.20 19.50 -11.11
CA ILE A 226 5.90 18.21 -11.02
C ILE A 226 5.21 17.14 -11.87
N ASN A 227 5.98 16.45 -12.71
CA ASN A 227 5.52 15.36 -13.57
C ASN A 227 5.99 13.96 -13.09
N SER A 228 5.54 12.92 -13.80
CA SER A 228 5.86 11.51 -13.48
C SER A 228 7.37 11.25 -13.54
N LEU A 229 8.06 11.77 -14.55
CA LEU A 229 9.48 11.53 -14.75
C LEU A 229 10.33 12.09 -13.58
N TYR A 230 10.04 13.32 -13.10
CA TYR A 230 10.72 13.88 -11.93
C TYR A 230 10.50 13.04 -10.66
N ARG A 231 9.25 12.64 -10.39
CA ARG A 231 8.90 11.80 -9.22
C ARG A 231 9.64 10.46 -9.24
N PHE A 232 9.75 9.79 -10.40
CA PHE A 232 10.58 8.59 -10.51
C PHE A 232 12.06 8.84 -10.22
N GLY A 233 12.60 10.01 -10.56
CA GLY A 233 13.96 10.40 -10.21
C GLY A 233 14.15 10.51 -8.70
N LYS A 234 13.20 11.14 -8.00
CA LYS A 234 13.19 11.26 -6.54
C LYS A 234 12.99 9.89 -5.86
N TYR A 235 12.18 9.00 -6.43
CA TYR A 235 12.04 7.61 -5.98
C TYR A 235 13.34 6.81 -6.07
N ILE A 236 14.11 6.97 -7.15
CA ILE A 236 15.45 6.37 -7.28
C ILE A 236 16.39 6.90 -6.20
N SER A 237 16.41 8.22 -5.98
CA SER A 237 17.22 8.87 -4.94
C SER A 237 16.82 8.40 -3.54
N PHE A 238 15.52 8.28 -3.26
CA PHE A 238 14.98 7.75 -2.01
C PHE A 238 15.50 6.33 -1.72
N TRP A 239 15.37 5.40 -2.66
CA TRP A 239 15.84 4.02 -2.48
C TRP A 239 17.36 3.93 -2.33
N ASN A 240 18.12 4.72 -3.11
CA ASN A 240 19.58 4.79 -2.96
C ASN A 240 19.97 5.28 -1.56
N ASN A 241 19.36 6.38 -1.08
CA ASN A 241 19.63 6.95 0.24
C ASN A 241 19.27 5.97 1.38
N LEU A 242 18.12 5.29 1.25
CA LEU A 242 17.69 4.26 2.19
C LEU A 242 18.71 3.12 2.26
N PHE A 243 19.08 2.54 1.12
CA PHE A 243 20.06 1.44 1.08
C PHE A 243 21.44 1.88 1.54
N GLU A 244 21.88 3.10 1.25
CA GLU A 244 23.17 3.64 1.71
C GLU A 244 23.23 3.76 3.24
N LYS A 245 22.21 4.39 3.86
CA LYS A 245 22.18 4.62 5.32
C LYS A 245 21.82 3.36 6.13
N THR A 246 21.09 2.42 5.55
CA THR A 246 20.46 1.32 6.33
C THR A 246 20.76 -0.10 5.83
N LYS A 247 21.71 -0.27 4.90
CA LYS A 247 22.09 -1.56 4.26
C LYS A 247 22.07 -2.75 5.22
N ASP A 248 22.87 -2.72 6.27
CA ASP A 248 23.06 -3.85 7.18
C ASP A 248 21.82 -4.12 8.05
N ARG A 249 21.01 -3.09 8.32
CA ARG A 249 19.74 -3.20 9.04
C ARG A 249 18.69 -3.89 8.18
N LEU A 250 18.53 -3.44 6.93
CA LEU A 250 17.61 -4.06 5.97
C LEU A 250 18.02 -5.49 5.62
N LYS A 251 19.33 -5.77 5.53
CA LYS A 251 19.88 -7.11 5.38
C LYS A 251 19.58 -8.00 6.60
N THR A 252 19.68 -7.46 7.81
CA THR A 252 19.31 -8.16 9.06
C THR A 252 17.82 -8.50 9.12
N LEU A 253 16.96 -7.58 8.65
CA LEU A 253 15.52 -7.82 8.47
C LEU A 253 15.21 -8.84 7.36
N GLY A 254 16.14 -9.06 6.43
CA GLY A 254 15.98 -9.98 5.30
C GLY A 254 15.15 -9.39 4.16
N ILE A 255 15.29 -8.08 3.88
CA ILE A 255 14.53 -7.37 2.83
C ILE A 255 14.61 -8.08 1.46
N ASP A 256 15.74 -8.70 1.14
CA ASP A 256 15.97 -9.37 -0.15
C ASP A 256 14.94 -10.48 -0.46
N LYS A 257 14.32 -11.09 0.57
CA LYS A 257 13.22 -12.07 0.40
C LYS A 257 11.89 -11.45 -0.04
N TRP A 258 11.71 -10.17 0.27
CA TRP A 258 10.48 -9.42 0.00
C TRP A 258 10.57 -8.63 -1.31
N ILE A 259 11.80 -8.43 -1.83
CA ILE A 259 12.02 -7.85 -3.14
C ILE A 259 11.78 -8.90 -4.24
N LYS A 260 10.93 -8.57 -5.22
CA LYS A 260 10.61 -9.41 -6.39
C LYS A 260 10.99 -8.68 -7.68
N ASN A 261 11.39 -9.45 -8.70
CA ASN A 261 11.80 -8.96 -10.02
C ASN A 261 11.10 -9.69 -11.17
N GLU A 262 10.11 -10.53 -10.87
CA GLU A 262 9.41 -11.42 -11.81
C GLU A 262 7.94 -11.60 -11.39
N LYS A 263 7.07 -11.91 -12.35
CA LYS A 263 5.63 -12.18 -12.15
C LYS A 263 4.93 -11.05 -11.37
N LEU A 264 5.25 -9.83 -11.79
CA LEU A 264 4.92 -8.58 -11.12
C LEU A 264 3.46 -8.14 -11.33
N PHE A 265 2.87 -8.51 -12.47
CA PHE A 265 1.49 -8.18 -12.85
C PHE A 265 0.59 -9.42 -12.97
N ALA A 266 1.17 -10.60 -13.24
CA ALA A 266 0.47 -11.87 -13.14
C ALA A 266 1.42 -13.06 -12.92
N LEU A 267 0.90 -14.15 -12.35
CA LEU A 267 1.62 -15.44 -12.30
C LEU A 267 1.73 -16.13 -13.67
N ASP A 268 0.83 -15.79 -14.59
CA ASP A 268 0.81 -16.22 -15.99
C ASP A 268 1.70 -15.27 -16.79
N SER A 269 2.86 -15.75 -17.25
CA SER A 269 3.86 -14.96 -17.96
C SER A 269 3.33 -14.27 -19.23
N SER A 270 2.30 -14.81 -19.89
CA SER A 270 1.73 -14.18 -21.07
C SER A 270 0.89 -12.97 -20.71
N LYS A 271 0.10 -13.05 -19.64
CA LYS A 271 -0.72 -11.94 -19.14
C LYS A 271 0.12 -10.87 -18.46
N ASP A 272 1.13 -11.31 -17.73
CA ASP A 272 2.10 -10.47 -17.03
C ASP A 272 2.84 -9.52 -17.98
N GLN A 273 3.32 -10.03 -19.12
CA GLN A 273 3.96 -9.20 -20.15
C GLN A 273 3.01 -8.19 -20.81
N GLU A 274 1.75 -8.54 -21.06
CA GLU A 274 0.78 -7.60 -21.64
C GLU A 274 0.36 -6.52 -20.63
N LEU A 275 0.21 -6.89 -19.35
CA LEU A 275 -0.06 -5.95 -18.26
C LEU A 275 1.11 -4.99 -18.03
N ALA A 276 2.36 -5.46 -18.05
CA ALA A 276 3.53 -4.61 -17.95
C ALA A 276 3.57 -3.55 -19.07
N LYS A 277 3.22 -3.92 -20.32
CA LYS A 277 3.09 -2.98 -21.44
C LYS A 277 1.99 -1.95 -21.22
N LYS A 278 0.82 -2.36 -20.71
CA LYS A 278 -0.27 -1.44 -20.34
C LYS A 278 0.21 -0.46 -19.27
N TYR A 279 0.73 -0.98 -18.16
CA TYR A 279 1.27 -0.18 -17.06
C TYR A 279 2.27 0.89 -17.51
N ALA A 280 3.29 0.50 -18.30
CA ALA A 280 4.31 1.43 -18.79
C ALA A 280 3.74 2.52 -19.73
N ARG A 281 2.66 2.27 -20.46
CA ARG A 281 1.95 3.27 -21.28
C ARG A 281 1.06 4.19 -20.44
N THR A 282 0.52 3.71 -19.34
CA THR A 282 -0.44 4.44 -18.49
C THR A 282 0.23 5.42 -17.51
N ILE A 283 1.46 5.14 -17.06
CA ILE A 283 2.18 5.95 -16.05
C ILE A 283 2.98 7.13 -16.63
N PHE A 284 3.38 7.06 -17.91
CA PHE A 284 4.13 8.12 -18.58
C PHE A 284 3.28 8.79 -19.65
N THR A 285 3.31 10.12 -19.68
CA THR A 285 2.79 10.86 -20.83
C THR A 285 3.61 10.56 -22.07
N LYS A 286 3.04 10.83 -23.26
CA LYS A 286 3.82 10.81 -24.50
C LYS A 286 5.11 11.62 -24.37
N GLY A 287 5.05 12.84 -23.84
CA GLY A 287 6.20 13.76 -23.84
C GLY A 287 7.39 13.21 -23.05
N GLU A 288 7.10 12.49 -21.96
CA GLU A 288 8.10 11.79 -21.15
C GLU A 288 8.67 10.57 -21.89
N ILE A 289 7.82 9.80 -22.58
CA ILE A 289 8.28 8.68 -23.45
C ILE A 289 9.20 9.21 -24.57
N ASP A 290 8.84 10.31 -25.25
CA ASP A 290 9.67 10.94 -26.28
C ASP A 290 11.02 11.41 -25.70
N THR A 291 11.04 11.93 -24.46
CA THR A 291 12.25 12.38 -23.76
C THR A 291 13.17 11.20 -23.40
N LEU A 292 12.62 10.16 -22.77
CA LEU A 292 13.33 8.90 -22.48
C LEU A 292 13.92 8.29 -23.76
N ASN A 293 13.18 8.38 -24.87
CA ASN A 293 13.63 7.91 -26.18
C ASN A 293 14.75 8.73 -26.80
N GLY A 294 14.82 10.04 -26.55
CA GLY A 294 15.96 10.86 -26.91
C GLY A 294 17.23 10.39 -26.17
N TRP A 295 17.15 10.24 -24.85
CA TRP A 295 18.29 9.84 -24.02
C TRP A 295 18.89 8.48 -24.41
N VAL A 296 18.05 7.51 -24.81
CA VAL A 296 18.52 6.19 -25.28
C VAL A 296 19.12 6.24 -26.69
N LYS A 297 18.52 6.99 -27.63
CA LYS A 297 18.99 7.04 -29.04
C LYS A 297 20.44 7.54 -29.17
N ASP A 298 20.85 8.45 -28.29
CA ASP A 298 22.17 9.08 -28.35
C ASP A 298 23.23 8.34 -27.50
N ALA A 299 22.96 7.11 -27.01
CA ALA A 299 23.88 6.35 -26.16
C ALA A 299 25.05 5.73 -26.96
N PRO A 300 26.30 5.74 -26.47
CA PRO A 300 27.40 5.01 -27.11
C PRO A 300 27.53 3.57 -26.58
N PRO A 301 27.67 2.55 -27.45
CA PRO A 301 27.53 2.60 -28.90
C PRO A 301 26.06 2.86 -29.31
N PRO A 302 25.81 3.62 -30.40
CA PRO A 302 24.46 3.97 -30.83
C PRO A 302 23.61 2.70 -31.00
N PRO A 303 22.50 2.56 -30.25
CA PRO A 303 21.63 1.42 -30.42
C PRO A 303 21.00 1.46 -31.82
N PRO A 304 20.59 0.33 -32.41
CA PRO A 304 19.97 0.29 -33.72
C PRO A 304 18.80 1.30 -33.81
N PRO A 305 18.54 1.92 -34.99
CA PRO A 305 17.54 2.98 -35.14
C PRO A 305 16.13 2.64 -34.62
N THR A 306 15.85 1.34 -34.49
CA THR A 306 14.59 0.75 -34.04
C THR A 306 14.54 0.37 -32.54
N GLN A 307 15.54 0.68 -31.72
CA GLN A 307 15.55 0.35 -30.27
C GLN A 307 15.01 1.48 -29.38
N GLU A 308 13.84 1.25 -28.77
CA GLU A 308 13.17 2.19 -27.86
C GLU A 308 13.60 2.08 -26.41
N TRP A 309 13.42 3.17 -25.66
CA TRP A 309 13.29 3.04 -24.22
C TRP A 309 12.08 2.16 -23.94
N LYS A 310 12.27 1.21 -23.03
CA LYS A 310 11.26 0.32 -22.49
C LYS A 310 11.49 0.27 -20.99
N ALA A 311 10.42 0.17 -20.19
CA ALA A 311 10.55 -0.12 -18.77
C ALA A 311 11.43 -1.37 -18.55
N ALA A 312 12.27 -1.36 -17.52
CA ALA A 312 13.29 -2.39 -17.29
C ALA A 312 12.72 -3.82 -17.27
N TYR A 313 11.54 -4.00 -16.68
CA TYR A 313 10.82 -5.27 -16.70
C TYR A 313 10.52 -5.75 -18.13
N ILE A 314 10.06 -4.86 -19.01
CA ILE A 314 9.73 -5.16 -20.41
C ILE A 314 11.01 -5.46 -21.21
N GLN A 315 12.14 -4.83 -20.90
CA GLN A 315 13.42 -5.10 -21.58
C GLN A 315 13.86 -6.55 -21.38
N GLN A 316 13.76 -7.07 -20.15
CA GLN A 316 14.09 -8.46 -19.84
C GLN A 316 13.21 -9.47 -20.59
N THR A 317 12.00 -9.07 -21.00
CA THR A 317 11.01 -9.95 -21.65
C THR A 317 10.82 -9.73 -23.16
N SER A 318 11.49 -8.78 -23.83
CA SER A 318 11.10 -8.40 -25.21
C SER A 318 12.22 -8.07 -26.22
N ALA A 319 12.77 -9.13 -26.82
CA ALA A 319 13.43 -9.06 -28.13
C ALA A 319 12.39 -8.93 -29.28
N SER A 320 11.80 -7.75 -29.48
CA SER A 320 11.09 -7.30 -30.71
C SER A 320 10.58 -5.83 -30.57
N ALA A 321 10.18 -5.20 -31.68
CA ALA A 321 10.48 -3.78 -31.98
C ALA A 321 9.34 -2.72 -31.88
N ARG A 322 9.62 -1.52 -32.43
CA ARG A 322 9.17 -0.14 -32.11
C ARG A 322 7.81 0.38 -32.69
N PRO A 323 7.20 1.44 -32.09
CA PRO A 323 6.13 2.32 -32.61
C PRO A 323 6.57 3.81 -32.79
N SER A 324 5.61 4.76 -32.91
CA SER A 324 5.77 6.22 -32.67
C SER A 324 4.41 6.88 -32.29
N LEU A 325 4.39 8.13 -31.81
CA LEU A 325 3.27 8.71 -31.01
C LEU A 325 2.84 10.16 -31.34
N ALA A 326 1.61 10.51 -30.93
CA ALA A 326 1.03 11.85 -30.68
C ALA A 326 -0.12 11.76 -29.62
N SER A 327 -0.65 12.80 -28.96
CA SER A 327 0.00 13.75 -28.01
C SER A 327 -1.03 14.58 -27.19
N ILE A 328 -1.02 14.52 -25.84
CA ILE A 328 -1.90 15.29 -24.91
C ILE A 328 -1.11 15.82 -23.68
N LYS A 329 -1.56 16.92 -23.05
CA LYS A 329 -1.06 17.50 -21.78
C LYS A 329 -2.14 17.48 -20.68
N LEU A 330 -1.76 17.23 -19.41
CA LEU A 330 -2.21 17.93 -18.17
C LEU A 330 -1.54 17.33 -16.91
N ILE A 331 -1.56 18.04 -15.78
CA ILE A 331 -0.94 17.67 -14.48
C ILE A 331 -2.03 17.64 -13.39
N HIS A 332 -1.99 16.70 -12.43
CA HIS A 332 -2.53 16.94 -11.07
C HIS A 332 -2.01 16.00 -9.95
N HIS A 333 -2.70 15.98 -8.80
CA HIS A 333 -2.14 16.03 -7.45
C HIS A 333 -2.59 14.87 -6.50
N PRO A 334 -1.78 14.44 -5.51
CA PRO A 334 -2.15 13.41 -4.53
C PRO A 334 -3.19 13.84 -3.49
N ALA A 335 -4.36 13.19 -3.50
CA ALA A 335 -5.31 13.07 -2.37
C ALA A 335 -6.56 12.21 -2.70
N LEU A 336 -6.98 12.18 -3.97
CA LEU A 336 -8.01 11.25 -4.46
C LEU A 336 -7.51 10.52 -5.69
N GLU A 337 -7.34 9.22 -5.51
CA GLU A 337 -6.47 8.38 -6.30
C GLU A 337 -7.35 7.57 -7.26
N GLN A 338 -7.97 8.25 -8.22
CA GLN A 338 -8.53 7.64 -9.43
C GLN A 338 -7.99 8.37 -10.64
N GLN A 339 -7.53 7.59 -11.62
CA GLN A 339 -6.93 8.14 -12.83
C GLN A 339 -8.00 8.80 -13.71
N THR A 340 -8.17 10.11 -13.55
CA THR A 340 -9.08 10.90 -14.40
C THR A 340 -8.48 11.22 -15.76
N LEU A 341 -7.14 11.24 -15.90
CA LEU A 341 -6.41 11.41 -17.16
C LEU A 341 -5.10 10.56 -17.16
N PRO A 342 -4.58 10.14 -18.32
CA PRO A 342 -3.27 9.50 -18.41
C PRO A 342 -2.17 10.48 -17.97
N GLY A 343 -1.33 10.07 -17.02
CA GLY A 343 -0.33 10.95 -16.40
C GLY A 343 -0.83 11.96 -15.35
N SER A 344 -2.11 11.96 -14.95
CA SER A 344 -2.61 12.84 -13.86
C SER A 344 -2.72 12.17 -12.50
N ALA A 345 -2.47 10.86 -12.41
CA ALA A 345 -2.50 10.13 -11.16
C ALA A 345 -1.14 10.23 -10.44
N PRO A 346 -1.13 10.39 -9.10
CA PRO A 346 0.06 10.17 -8.29
C PRO A 346 0.59 8.76 -8.53
N LEU A 347 1.87 8.66 -8.87
CA LEU A 347 2.42 7.41 -9.38
C LEU A 347 2.34 6.26 -8.39
N ALA A 348 1.91 5.11 -8.90
CA ALA A 348 2.43 3.83 -8.45
C ALA A 348 3.93 3.74 -8.83
N GLU A 349 4.79 3.93 -7.83
CA GLU A 349 6.25 3.91 -7.99
C GLU A 349 6.82 2.48 -8.15
N GLY A 350 5.99 1.46 -7.89
CA GLY A 350 6.22 0.05 -8.21
C GLY A 350 4.88 -0.68 -8.37
N SER A 351 4.94 -1.92 -8.86
CA SER A 351 3.76 -2.68 -9.27
C SER A 351 3.17 -3.60 -8.20
N GLN A 352 3.84 -3.88 -7.07
CA GLN A 352 3.34 -4.71 -5.98
C GLN A 352 3.61 -4.09 -4.60
N LYS A 353 2.60 -3.53 -3.93
CA LYS A 353 2.74 -2.97 -2.58
C LYS A 353 3.08 -4.04 -1.54
N GLU A 354 3.88 -3.68 -0.53
CA GLU A 354 4.15 -4.56 0.61
C GLU A 354 4.31 -3.82 1.94
N VAL A 355 3.46 -4.17 2.89
CA VAL A 355 3.48 -3.59 4.24
C VAL A 355 4.75 -3.96 5.00
N ILE A 356 5.35 -5.13 4.73
CA ILE A 356 6.62 -5.54 5.33
C ILE A 356 7.80 -4.73 4.79
N VAL A 357 7.80 -4.35 3.51
CA VAL A 357 8.83 -3.45 2.93
C VAL A 357 8.72 -2.08 3.60
N PHE A 358 7.51 -1.54 3.73
CA PHE A 358 7.27 -0.27 4.42
C PHE A 358 7.64 -0.35 5.92
N LEU A 359 7.27 -1.43 6.61
CA LEU A 359 7.66 -1.70 8.01
C LEU A 359 9.19 -1.80 8.17
N PHE A 360 9.87 -2.48 7.25
CA PHE A 360 11.32 -2.66 7.29
C PHE A 360 12.07 -1.35 7.08
N GLN A 361 11.65 -0.56 6.08
CA GLN A 361 12.10 0.81 5.92
C GLN A 361 11.91 1.61 7.20
N PHE A 362 10.70 1.61 7.76
CA PHE A 362 10.35 2.43 8.92
C PHE A 362 11.17 2.06 10.17
N ALA A 363 11.31 0.76 10.44
CA ALA A 363 12.11 0.25 11.55
C ALA A 363 13.62 0.49 11.37
N ALA A 364 14.13 0.39 10.14
CA ALA A 364 15.54 0.64 9.84
C ALA A 364 15.91 2.12 9.92
N LEU A 365 14.99 3.03 9.54
CA LEU A 365 15.15 4.47 9.71
C LEU A 365 15.06 4.89 11.19
N ILE A 366 14.17 4.28 11.99
CA ILE A 366 14.15 4.48 13.45
C ILE A 366 15.48 4.02 14.06
N ASP A 367 16.00 2.85 13.68
CA ASP A 367 17.26 2.36 14.24
C ASP A 367 18.48 3.19 13.79
N GLU A 368 18.47 3.74 12.59
CA GLU A 368 19.47 4.73 12.17
C GLU A 368 19.35 6.04 12.94
N TYR A 369 18.14 6.48 13.29
CA TYR A 369 17.96 7.61 14.21
C TYR A 369 18.49 7.31 15.62
N VAL A 370 18.18 6.13 16.17
CA VAL A 370 18.56 5.71 17.53
C VAL A 370 20.06 5.46 17.67
N ASN A 371 20.68 4.75 16.72
CA ASN A 371 22.05 4.25 16.83
C ASN A 371 23.07 5.00 15.97
N GLY A 372 22.62 5.67 14.90
CA GLY A 372 23.46 6.38 13.93
C GLY A 372 23.34 7.89 14.04
N GLY A 373 23.04 8.58 12.92
CA GLY A 373 23.12 10.03 12.80
C GLY A 373 22.29 10.83 13.83
N GLY A 374 21.15 10.29 14.29
CA GLY A 374 20.26 10.96 15.24
C GLY A 374 20.58 10.72 16.73
N LYS A 375 21.55 9.87 17.05
CA LYS A 375 21.74 9.28 18.38
C LYS A 375 21.81 10.29 19.53
N ASN A 376 22.49 11.42 19.33
CA ASN A 376 22.64 12.45 20.37
C ASN A 376 21.31 13.15 20.68
N ASN A 377 20.49 13.39 19.65
CA ASN A 377 19.14 13.94 19.81
C ASN A 377 18.23 12.90 20.46
N PHE A 378 18.30 11.63 20.02
CA PHE A 378 17.53 10.53 20.62
C PHE A 378 17.79 10.37 22.12
N GLU A 379 19.05 10.27 22.55
CA GLU A 379 19.39 10.08 23.97
C GLU A 379 18.96 11.27 24.84
N THR A 380 19.01 12.49 24.29
CA THR A 380 18.57 13.72 24.98
C THR A 380 17.05 13.78 25.08
N ASP A 381 16.36 13.61 23.95
CA ASP A 381 14.91 13.81 23.88
C ASP A 381 14.14 12.66 24.52
N PHE A 382 14.57 11.41 24.32
CA PHE A 382 13.86 10.24 24.80
C PHE A 382 14.37 9.71 26.15
N ALA A 383 15.27 10.43 26.83
CA ALA A 383 15.93 10.01 28.08
C ALA A 383 15.03 9.29 29.10
N ASN A 384 13.84 9.85 29.35
CA ASN A 384 12.81 9.31 30.27
C ASN A 384 11.46 9.09 29.55
N ASP A 385 11.47 8.92 28.22
CA ASP A 385 10.24 8.77 27.43
C ASP A 385 9.87 7.28 27.30
N PRO A 386 8.61 6.87 27.54
CA PRO A 386 8.19 5.46 27.48
C PRO A 386 8.35 4.82 26.09
N ARG A 387 8.61 5.60 25.03
CA ARG A 387 8.88 5.09 23.69
C ARG A 387 10.33 4.66 23.48
N LYS A 388 11.26 5.05 24.36
CA LYS A 388 12.71 4.81 24.20
C LYS A 388 13.03 3.35 23.91
N GLU A 389 12.52 2.44 24.74
CA GLU A 389 12.75 1.01 24.64
C GLU A 389 12.15 0.40 23.36
N PHE A 390 10.96 0.83 22.95
CA PHE A 390 10.32 0.36 21.72
C PHE A 390 11.05 0.86 20.46
N MET A 391 11.56 2.09 20.46
CA MET A 391 12.41 2.62 19.39
C MET A 391 13.75 1.87 19.31
N GLN A 392 14.39 1.58 20.45
CA GLN A 392 15.61 0.77 20.52
C GLN A 392 15.41 -0.69 20.09
N ASN A 393 14.19 -1.20 20.08
CA ASN A 393 13.86 -2.56 19.63
C ASN A 393 13.05 -2.59 18.32
N ALA A 394 12.98 -1.47 17.58
CA ALA A 394 12.16 -1.37 16.37
C ALA A 394 12.50 -2.44 15.31
N LEU A 395 13.80 -2.70 15.06
CA LEU A 395 14.25 -3.76 14.15
C LEU A 395 13.79 -5.16 14.59
N LYS A 396 13.94 -5.52 15.88
CA LYS A 396 13.54 -6.84 16.39
C LYS A 396 12.02 -7.04 16.28
N ASN A 397 11.26 -6.01 16.65
CA ASN A 397 9.80 -6.00 16.56
C ASN A 397 9.35 -6.17 15.10
N ALA A 398 9.97 -5.46 14.15
CA ALA A 398 9.72 -5.59 12.72
C ALA A 398 10.07 -7.00 12.18
N GLN A 399 11.22 -7.54 12.58
CA GLN A 399 11.66 -8.88 12.16
C GLN A 399 10.72 -9.98 12.69
N ALA A 400 10.27 -9.88 13.94
CA ALA A 400 9.28 -10.77 14.53
C ALA A 400 7.92 -10.67 13.82
N MET A 401 7.43 -9.46 13.54
CA MET A 401 6.19 -9.25 12.78
C MET A 401 6.25 -9.84 11.37
N ALA A 402 7.36 -9.65 10.65
CA ALA A 402 7.53 -10.21 9.31
C ALA A 402 7.58 -11.74 9.31
N LYS A 403 8.31 -12.35 10.26
CA LYS A 403 8.38 -13.81 10.40
C LYS A 403 7.02 -14.41 10.75
N ASN A 404 6.30 -13.78 11.67
CA ASN A 404 4.93 -14.15 12.01
C ASN A 404 4.00 -14.12 10.78
N LEU A 405 4.11 -13.07 9.95
CA LEU A 405 3.31 -12.94 8.74
C LEU A 405 3.67 -14.00 7.69
N GLU A 406 4.96 -14.28 7.49
CA GLU A 406 5.46 -15.34 6.59
C GLU A 406 4.92 -16.73 6.99
N ASP A 407 5.01 -17.06 8.28
CA ASP A 407 4.48 -18.31 8.85
C ASP A 407 2.96 -18.39 8.70
N ARG A 408 2.27 -17.27 8.96
CA ARG A 408 0.82 -17.19 8.87
C ARG A 408 0.32 -17.34 7.43
N ILE A 409 0.90 -16.62 6.47
CA ILE A 409 0.58 -16.74 5.05
C ILE A 409 0.78 -18.18 4.57
N THR A 410 1.85 -18.84 5.03
CA THR A 410 2.10 -20.26 4.76
C THR A 410 1.02 -21.16 5.37
N ALA A 411 0.63 -20.93 6.63
CA ALA A 411 -0.45 -21.68 7.28
C ALA A 411 -1.82 -21.48 6.59
N ILE A 412 -2.11 -20.26 6.10
CA ILE A 412 -3.32 -19.94 5.32
C ILE A 412 -3.31 -20.71 3.98
N ARG A 413 -2.20 -20.68 3.24
CA ARG A 413 -2.02 -21.45 2.00
C ARG A 413 -2.26 -22.94 2.21
N GLU A 414 -1.65 -23.53 3.23
CA GLU A 414 -1.80 -24.96 3.52
C GLU A 414 -3.21 -25.33 4.02
N TYR A 415 -3.90 -24.43 4.73
CA TYR A 415 -5.31 -24.61 5.03
C TYR A 415 -6.18 -24.52 3.76
N PHE A 416 -5.94 -23.55 2.89
CA PHE A 416 -6.68 -23.35 1.64
C PHE A 416 -6.49 -24.49 0.64
N LYS A 417 -5.30 -25.11 0.57
CA LYS A 417 -5.09 -26.36 -0.16
C LYS A 417 -6.02 -27.47 0.35
N LYS A 418 -6.06 -27.67 1.67
CA LYS A 418 -6.87 -28.72 2.29
C LYS A 418 -8.38 -28.56 2.09
N ILE A 419 -8.89 -27.33 1.94
CA ILE A 419 -10.31 -27.06 1.63
C ILE A 419 -10.59 -26.93 0.13
N ASN A 420 -9.60 -27.19 -0.74
CA ASN A 420 -9.67 -27.10 -2.20
C ASN A 420 -10.00 -25.69 -2.73
N VAL A 421 -9.46 -24.67 -2.04
CA VAL A 421 -9.47 -23.26 -2.45
C VAL A 421 -8.20 -22.91 -3.23
N VAL A 422 -7.06 -23.45 -2.81
CA VAL A 422 -5.77 -23.35 -3.50
C VAL A 422 -5.40 -24.71 -4.08
N ASP A 423 -4.75 -24.72 -5.24
CA ASP A 423 -4.21 -25.91 -5.88
C ASP A 423 -3.24 -26.64 -4.93
N PRO A 424 -3.43 -27.94 -4.61
CA PRO A 424 -2.52 -28.70 -3.76
C PRO A 424 -1.05 -28.64 -4.21
N SER A 425 -0.78 -28.51 -5.52
CA SER A 425 0.60 -28.42 -6.04
C SER A 425 1.18 -27.01 -5.99
N PHE A 426 0.42 -25.98 -5.62
CA PHE A 426 0.93 -24.60 -5.62
C PHE A 426 2.07 -24.42 -4.61
N ASP A 427 3.22 -24.00 -5.12
CA ASP A 427 4.39 -23.66 -4.34
C ASP A 427 4.97 -22.32 -4.85
N PRO A 428 4.97 -21.26 -4.04
CA PRO A 428 5.51 -19.97 -4.43
C PRO A 428 7.04 -20.00 -4.64
N SER A 429 7.76 -20.94 -4.01
CA SER A 429 9.21 -21.09 -4.19
C SER A 429 9.60 -21.75 -5.52
N ALA A 430 8.70 -22.58 -6.07
CA ALA A 430 8.88 -23.25 -7.36
C ALA A 430 8.26 -22.48 -8.54
N GLN A 431 7.83 -21.23 -8.31
CA GLN A 431 7.18 -20.33 -9.30
C GLN A 431 5.98 -20.94 -10.06
N GLN A 432 5.33 -21.99 -9.54
CA GLN A 432 4.30 -22.72 -10.29
C GLN A 432 3.02 -21.90 -10.48
N THR A 433 2.33 -22.10 -11.60
CA THR A 433 1.03 -21.45 -11.86
C THR A 433 -0.08 -22.15 -11.07
N SER A 434 -0.90 -21.37 -10.38
CA SER A 434 -1.99 -21.84 -9.52
C SER A 434 -3.24 -22.27 -10.32
N ASN A 435 -3.07 -23.05 -11.39
CA ASN A 435 -4.09 -23.24 -12.43
C ASN A 435 -5.43 -23.79 -11.91
N ASN A 436 -5.43 -24.68 -10.91
CA ASN A 436 -6.66 -25.23 -10.33
C ASN A 436 -7.17 -24.49 -9.08
N SER A 437 -6.48 -23.44 -8.62
CA SER A 437 -6.94 -22.58 -7.53
C SER A 437 -8.22 -21.82 -7.90
N LYS A 438 -8.95 -21.39 -6.88
CA LYS A 438 -10.12 -20.52 -7.03
C LYS A 438 -9.74 -19.12 -7.49
N THR A 439 -10.49 -18.58 -8.44
CA THR A 439 -10.40 -17.19 -8.84
C THR A 439 -11.18 -16.32 -7.86
N PHE A 440 -10.53 -15.30 -7.29
CA PHE A 440 -11.12 -14.38 -6.32
C PHE A 440 -11.19 -12.97 -6.91
N ALA A 441 -12.39 -12.39 -6.95
CA ALA A 441 -12.62 -11.00 -7.35
C ALA A 441 -12.88 -10.15 -6.10
N ILE A 442 -12.15 -9.05 -5.96
CA ILE A 442 -12.39 -8.03 -4.94
C ILE A 442 -12.92 -6.79 -5.66
N VAL A 443 -14.21 -6.55 -5.55
CA VAL A 443 -14.88 -5.37 -6.11
C VAL A 443 -14.92 -4.29 -5.05
N THR A 444 -14.41 -3.11 -5.40
CA THR A 444 -14.52 -1.91 -4.57
C THR A 444 -15.63 -1.03 -5.12
N TYR A 445 -16.67 -0.82 -4.30
CA TYR A 445 -17.70 0.16 -4.59
C TYR A 445 -17.21 1.54 -4.11
N PRO A 446 -17.33 2.60 -4.93
CA PRO A 446 -16.84 3.92 -4.59
C PRO A 446 -17.70 4.48 -3.44
N PRO A 447 -17.14 4.89 -2.31
CA PRO A 447 -17.97 5.25 -1.16
C PRO A 447 -18.55 6.65 -1.34
N SER A 448 -19.87 6.80 -1.24
CA SER A 448 -20.60 8.04 -1.55
C SER A 448 -20.08 9.28 -0.80
N SER A 449 -19.58 9.10 0.43
CA SER A 449 -18.96 10.15 1.24
C SER A 449 -17.76 10.85 0.58
N PHE A 450 -17.11 10.23 -0.41
CA PHE A 450 -15.94 10.79 -1.10
C PHE A 450 -16.29 11.61 -2.34
N GLY A 451 -17.51 11.52 -2.85
CA GLY A 451 -17.92 12.05 -4.16
C GLY A 451 -17.96 10.96 -5.23
N ALA A 452 -18.57 11.27 -6.39
CA ALA A 452 -18.75 10.29 -7.45
C ALA A 452 -17.39 9.73 -7.94
N GLY A 453 -17.29 8.41 -7.99
CA GLY A 453 -16.10 7.69 -8.43
C GLY A 453 -16.47 6.41 -9.19
N GLU A 454 -15.44 5.76 -9.71
CA GLU A 454 -15.55 4.48 -10.42
C GLU A 454 -15.53 3.32 -9.42
N ALA A 455 -16.36 2.32 -9.67
CA ALA A 455 -16.21 1.00 -9.08
C ALA A 455 -15.10 0.23 -9.78
N THR A 456 -14.35 -0.54 -8.99
CA THR A 456 -13.10 -1.16 -9.46
C THR A 456 -13.00 -2.62 -9.08
N ILE A 457 -12.29 -3.42 -9.88
CA ILE A 457 -11.76 -4.71 -9.43
C ILE A 457 -10.30 -4.53 -9.06
N GLN A 458 -9.97 -4.86 -7.81
CA GLN A 458 -8.62 -4.76 -7.28
C GLN A 458 -7.72 -5.89 -7.81
N SER A 459 -6.42 -5.64 -7.85
CA SER A 459 -5.43 -6.53 -8.49
C SER A 459 -4.37 -7.04 -7.51
N MET A 460 -3.40 -7.81 -8.03
CA MET A 460 -2.20 -8.17 -7.28
C MET A 460 -1.29 -6.97 -6.95
N SER A 461 -1.54 -5.79 -7.51
CA SER A 461 -0.78 -4.59 -7.16
C SER A 461 -1.02 -4.15 -5.72
N LYS A 462 -2.29 -4.18 -5.32
CA LYS A 462 -2.73 -3.87 -3.96
C LYS A 462 -2.64 -5.08 -3.04
N PHE A 463 -2.90 -6.29 -3.55
CA PHE A 463 -2.94 -7.53 -2.75
C PHE A 463 -2.00 -8.64 -3.26
N PRO A 464 -0.68 -8.42 -3.40
CA PRO A 464 0.21 -9.40 -4.02
C PRO A 464 0.29 -10.72 -3.24
N PHE A 465 0.10 -10.68 -1.92
CA PHE A 465 0.12 -11.88 -1.06
C PHE A 465 -1.01 -12.87 -1.37
N LEU A 466 -2.19 -12.41 -1.81
CA LEU A 466 -3.32 -13.29 -2.15
C LEU A 466 -2.96 -14.24 -3.30
N TYR A 467 -2.24 -13.71 -4.28
CA TYR A 467 -1.95 -14.40 -5.53
C TYR A 467 -0.56 -15.03 -5.49
N THR A 468 0.48 -14.26 -5.17
CA THR A 468 1.87 -14.70 -5.26
C THR A 468 2.33 -15.58 -4.10
N ASP A 469 1.73 -15.45 -2.91
CA ASP A 469 2.22 -16.12 -1.69
C ASP A 469 1.19 -17.12 -1.11
N ILE A 470 -0.12 -16.83 -1.21
CA ILE A 470 -1.22 -17.75 -0.84
C ILE A 470 -1.60 -18.68 -2.00
N GLY A 471 -1.63 -18.18 -3.23
CA GLY A 471 -1.91 -18.99 -4.44
C GLY A 471 -3.32 -18.92 -4.99
N LEU A 472 -4.12 -17.89 -4.65
CA LEU A 472 -5.38 -17.62 -5.33
C LEU A 472 -5.14 -17.17 -6.78
N ARG A 473 -6.18 -17.17 -7.62
CA ARG A 473 -6.13 -16.59 -8.97
C ARG A 473 -6.83 -15.22 -9.02
N GLN A 474 -6.26 -14.27 -9.74
CA GLN A 474 -6.92 -13.00 -10.06
C GLN A 474 -7.84 -13.15 -11.30
N VAL A 475 -8.90 -12.34 -11.36
CA VAL A 475 -9.69 -12.18 -12.59
C VAL A 475 -8.95 -11.33 -13.62
N PHE A 476 -9.28 -11.51 -14.90
CA PHE A 476 -8.75 -10.72 -16.02
C PHE A 476 -9.90 -10.43 -17.00
N PRO A 477 -9.86 -9.33 -17.76
CA PRO A 477 -10.80 -9.13 -18.84
C PRO A 477 -10.56 -10.15 -19.95
N LYS A 478 -11.63 -10.64 -20.58
CA LYS A 478 -11.58 -11.57 -21.73
C LYS A 478 -10.68 -11.03 -22.84
N ASN A 479 -10.78 -9.72 -23.11
CA ASN A 479 -10.14 -9.07 -24.24
C ASN A 479 -8.83 -8.35 -23.86
N LEU A 480 -8.06 -8.89 -22.90
CA LEU A 480 -6.81 -8.30 -22.36
C LEU A 480 -5.81 -7.79 -23.42
N LYS A 481 -5.80 -8.40 -24.62
CA LYS A 481 -4.93 -8.05 -25.74
C LYS A 481 -5.52 -7.03 -26.72
N GLU A 482 -6.83 -6.89 -26.81
CA GLU A 482 -7.49 -6.06 -27.84
C GLU A 482 -7.33 -4.56 -27.58
N ASP A 483 -7.34 -4.15 -26.31
CA ASP A 483 -7.07 -2.76 -25.89
C ASP A 483 -5.73 -2.21 -26.44
N LEU A 484 -4.76 -3.08 -26.75
CA LEU A 484 -3.46 -2.66 -27.28
C LEU A 484 -3.51 -2.25 -28.77
N THR A 485 -4.63 -2.52 -29.45
CA THR A 485 -4.83 -2.27 -30.89
C THR A 485 -5.52 -0.95 -31.22
N HIS A 486 -6.15 -0.30 -30.23
CA HIS A 486 -6.69 1.04 -30.42
C HIS A 486 -5.55 2.07 -30.44
N THR A 487 -5.29 2.62 -31.62
CA THR A 487 -4.33 3.70 -31.82
C THR A 487 -4.75 4.95 -31.06
N HIS A 488 -3.78 5.77 -30.63
CA HIS A 488 -4.01 7.11 -30.07
C HIS A 488 -4.60 8.12 -31.10
N GLU A 489 -5.15 7.65 -32.21
CA GLU A 489 -5.75 8.44 -33.29
C GLU A 489 -7.28 8.55 -33.17
N GLY A 490 -7.90 7.71 -32.34
CA GLY A 490 -9.27 7.93 -31.86
C GLY A 490 -9.26 8.55 -30.48
N GLU A 491 -10.19 9.48 -30.22
CA GLU A 491 -10.51 9.92 -28.86
C GLU A 491 -11.05 8.72 -28.04
N LEU A 492 -10.14 8.00 -27.39
CA LEU A 492 -10.50 7.03 -26.37
C LEU A 492 -11.10 7.80 -25.20
N SER A 493 -12.44 7.82 -25.13
CA SER A 493 -13.13 8.26 -23.91
C SER A 493 -12.60 7.46 -22.73
N LEU A 494 -12.20 8.18 -21.69
CA LEU A 494 -11.68 7.65 -20.42
C LEU A 494 -12.75 6.86 -19.64
N GLU A 495 -14.00 6.90 -20.09
CA GLU A 495 -15.10 6.05 -19.65
C GLU A 495 -14.93 4.60 -20.15
N LYS A 496 -14.27 4.41 -21.30
CA LYS A 496 -14.06 3.11 -21.95
C LYS A 496 -12.73 2.44 -21.59
N GLU A 497 -11.79 3.16 -21.00
CA GLU A 497 -10.53 2.55 -20.57
C GLU A 497 -10.77 1.65 -19.34
N ILE A 498 -10.38 0.38 -19.45
CA ILE A 498 -10.64 -0.64 -18.42
C ILE A 498 -9.49 -0.79 -17.41
N PHE A 499 -8.27 -0.34 -17.77
CA PHE A 499 -7.07 -0.47 -16.96
C PHE A 499 -6.67 0.91 -16.43
N SER A 500 -6.40 1.03 -15.13
CA SER A 500 -6.06 2.31 -14.51
C SER A 500 -4.97 2.14 -13.46
N VAL A 501 -4.24 3.21 -13.16
CA VAL A 501 -3.15 3.24 -12.18
C VAL A 501 -3.31 4.44 -11.25
N ASP A 502 -3.14 4.21 -9.95
CA ASP A 502 -3.20 5.20 -8.88
C ASP A 502 -2.10 4.91 -7.82
N ASP A 503 -2.03 5.65 -6.71
CA ASP A 503 -1.06 5.34 -5.65
C ASP A 503 -1.19 3.94 -5.05
N ASN A 504 -2.38 3.33 -5.10
CA ASN A 504 -2.70 2.00 -4.59
C ASN A 504 -2.26 0.89 -5.55
N GLY A 505 -1.81 1.26 -6.75
CA GLY A 505 -1.28 0.36 -7.75
C GLY A 505 -2.09 0.42 -9.04
N TRP A 506 -2.10 -0.68 -9.79
CA TRP A 506 -2.97 -0.82 -10.96
C TRP A 506 -4.25 -1.59 -10.62
N TRP A 507 -5.36 -1.28 -11.28
CA TRP A 507 -6.66 -1.89 -11.07
C TRP A 507 -7.55 -1.83 -12.32
N TRP A 508 -8.74 -2.43 -12.24
CA TRP A 508 -9.68 -2.52 -13.35
C TRP A 508 -10.91 -1.64 -13.14
N LYS A 509 -11.19 -0.71 -14.06
CA LYS A 509 -12.39 0.14 -14.07
C LYS A 509 -13.59 -0.63 -14.60
N ILE A 510 -14.60 -0.87 -13.76
CA ILE A 510 -15.82 -1.60 -14.12
C ILE A 510 -17.09 -0.72 -14.20
N GLY A 511 -16.94 0.59 -14.06
CA GLY A 511 -17.97 1.59 -14.30
C GLY A 511 -18.37 2.39 -13.06
N ASN A 512 -19.27 3.34 -13.26
CA ASN A 512 -19.79 4.21 -12.20
C ASN A 512 -20.58 3.44 -11.11
N VAL A 513 -21.12 4.18 -10.13
CA VAL A 513 -21.99 3.69 -9.04
C VAL A 513 -23.15 2.76 -9.47
N ASN A 514 -23.68 2.89 -10.68
CA ASN A 514 -24.78 2.06 -11.18
C ASN A 514 -24.32 0.73 -11.79
N LEU A 515 -23.01 0.57 -12.06
CA LEU A 515 -22.43 -0.59 -12.76
C LEU A 515 -23.11 -0.91 -14.10
N ASP A 516 -23.48 0.14 -14.84
CA ASP A 516 -24.12 0.08 -16.16
C ASP A 516 -23.11 -0.03 -17.33
N SER A 517 -21.81 -0.13 -17.04
CA SER A 517 -20.76 -0.08 -18.07
C SER A 517 -20.57 -1.41 -18.81
N SER A 518 -20.13 -1.28 -20.07
CA SER A 518 -19.63 -2.40 -20.88
C SER A 518 -18.39 -3.10 -20.28
N ASN A 519 -17.66 -2.43 -19.40
CA ASN A 519 -16.39 -2.92 -18.87
C ASN A 519 -16.60 -4.07 -17.88
N LEU A 520 -17.72 -4.09 -17.15
CA LEU A 520 -18.04 -5.20 -16.24
C LEU A 520 -18.19 -6.54 -17.00
N PHE A 521 -18.81 -6.52 -18.18
CA PHE A 521 -19.03 -7.71 -19.01
C PHE A 521 -17.72 -8.31 -19.56
N GLN A 522 -16.62 -7.54 -19.60
CA GLN A 522 -15.29 -8.09 -19.93
C GLN A 522 -14.81 -9.10 -18.89
N PHE A 523 -15.30 -9.04 -17.65
CA PHE A 523 -14.97 -9.96 -16.56
C PHE A 523 -16.04 -11.02 -16.30
N GLU A 524 -16.97 -11.20 -17.23
CA GLU A 524 -18.05 -12.18 -17.10
C GLU A 524 -17.50 -13.63 -17.02
N ASP A 525 -18.09 -14.43 -16.12
CA ASP A 525 -17.76 -15.86 -15.92
C ASP A 525 -16.32 -16.13 -15.43
N GLN A 526 -15.66 -15.15 -14.76
CA GLN A 526 -14.25 -15.27 -14.35
C GLN A 526 -14.04 -15.74 -12.90
N ALA A 527 -14.91 -15.35 -11.96
CA ALA A 527 -14.71 -15.50 -10.52
C ALA A 527 -15.37 -16.77 -9.94
N ASP A 528 -14.66 -17.51 -9.07
CA ASP A 528 -15.27 -18.55 -8.22
C ASP A 528 -15.84 -17.97 -6.92
N SER A 529 -15.31 -16.84 -6.46
CA SER A 529 -15.74 -16.12 -5.25
C SER A 529 -15.61 -14.61 -5.47
N LEU A 530 -16.57 -13.87 -4.93
CA LEU A 530 -16.68 -12.41 -5.03
C LEU A 530 -16.72 -11.80 -3.63
N LEU A 531 -15.83 -10.83 -3.38
CA LEU A 531 -15.89 -9.94 -2.23
C LEU A 531 -16.28 -8.53 -2.69
N VAL A 532 -17.39 -8.01 -2.16
CA VAL A 532 -17.80 -6.61 -2.36
C VAL A 532 -17.34 -5.77 -1.16
N LEU A 533 -16.62 -4.70 -1.44
CA LEU A 533 -16.13 -3.73 -0.46
C LEU A 533 -16.93 -2.43 -0.59
N ALA A 534 -17.61 -2.02 0.48
CA ALA A 534 -18.39 -0.78 0.52
C ALA A 534 -18.45 -0.26 1.97
N ASN A 535 -18.71 1.05 2.18
CA ASN A 535 -19.10 1.49 3.54
C ASN A 535 -20.48 0.92 3.88
N PRO A 536 -20.86 0.84 5.17
CA PRO A 536 -22.16 0.28 5.57
C PRO A 536 -23.37 1.00 4.93
N GLU A 537 -23.28 2.31 4.74
CA GLU A 537 -24.32 3.12 4.09
C GLU A 537 -24.48 2.74 2.62
N ASP A 538 -23.38 2.71 1.87
CA ASP A 538 -23.36 2.29 0.46
C ASP A 538 -23.81 0.82 0.30
N TRP A 539 -23.39 -0.06 1.21
CA TRP A 539 -23.80 -1.46 1.23
C TRP A 539 -25.32 -1.60 1.42
N ASN A 540 -25.92 -0.82 2.33
CA ASN A 540 -27.37 -0.84 2.54
C ASN A 540 -28.15 -0.38 1.29
N LEU A 541 -27.56 0.46 0.43
CA LEU A 541 -28.17 0.88 -0.84
C LEU A 541 -28.07 -0.20 -1.93
N ILE A 542 -26.93 -0.89 -2.04
CA ILE A 542 -26.72 -1.89 -3.09
C ILE A 542 -27.20 -3.29 -2.69
N ASN A 543 -27.36 -3.59 -1.40
CA ASN A 543 -27.85 -4.87 -0.89
C ASN A 543 -29.38 -4.98 -0.83
N ASP A 544 -30.09 -4.38 -1.78
CA ASP A 544 -31.51 -4.60 -2.01
C ASP A 544 -31.73 -5.63 -3.12
N LYS A 545 -32.74 -6.50 -2.96
CA LYS A 545 -33.13 -7.52 -3.96
C LYS A 545 -33.51 -6.96 -5.34
N ASN A 546 -33.79 -5.66 -5.44
CA ASN A 546 -34.10 -4.95 -6.66
C ASN A 546 -32.92 -4.13 -7.20
N ALA A 547 -31.84 -3.95 -6.43
CA ALA A 547 -30.68 -3.19 -6.86
C ALA A 547 -30.05 -3.80 -8.11
N VAL A 548 -29.95 -2.99 -9.18
CA VAL A 548 -29.33 -3.40 -10.45
C VAL A 548 -27.85 -3.69 -10.22
N THR A 549 -27.16 -2.84 -9.46
CA THR A 549 -25.73 -2.94 -9.10
C THR A 549 -25.33 -4.34 -8.63
N LEU A 550 -26.03 -4.91 -7.64
CA LEU A 550 -25.68 -6.23 -7.10
C LEU A 550 -26.00 -7.37 -8.07
N LYS A 551 -27.04 -7.23 -8.90
CA LYS A 551 -27.34 -8.21 -9.97
C LYS A 551 -26.29 -8.17 -11.07
N SER A 552 -25.87 -6.99 -11.50
CA SER A 552 -24.79 -6.80 -12.48
C SER A 552 -23.49 -7.48 -12.02
N LEU A 553 -23.13 -7.36 -10.74
CA LEU A 553 -21.96 -8.06 -10.18
C LEU A 553 -22.05 -9.59 -10.24
N GLY A 554 -23.26 -10.15 -10.32
CA GLY A 554 -23.50 -11.58 -10.53
C GLY A 554 -22.94 -12.14 -11.85
N THR A 555 -22.75 -11.27 -12.85
CA THR A 555 -22.13 -11.64 -14.14
C THR A 555 -20.65 -12.05 -13.98
N LEU A 556 -19.94 -11.51 -12.97
CA LEU A 556 -18.55 -11.87 -12.67
C LEU A 556 -18.39 -13.33 -12.26
N LEU A 557 -19.41 -13.90 -11.62
CA LEU A 557 -19.37 -15.25 -11.06
C LEU A 557 -19.49 -16.31 -12.14
N LYS A 558 -18.75 -17.40 -11.97
CA LYS A 558 -18.85 -18.58 -12.83
C LYS A 558 -20.28 -19.14 -12.85
N GLY A 559 -20.79 -19.33 -14.06
CA GLY A 559 -22.18 -19.71 -14.33
C GLY A 559 -23.18 -18.55 -14.36
N LYS A 560 -22.74 -17.28 -14.29
CA LYS A 560 -23.56 -16.05 -14.37
C LYS A 560 -24.78 -16.07 -13.44
N LYS A 561 -24.52 -15.89 -12.15
CA LYS A 561 -25.53 -16.11 -11.10
C LYS A 561 -26.24 -14.82 -10.69
N ASP A 562 -27.56 -14.87 -10.54
CA ASP A 562 -28.27 -13.84 -9.78
C ASP A 562 -27.80 -13.84 -8.32
N ILE A 563 -27.39 -12.68 -7.81
CA ILE A 563 -26.97 -12.53 -6.42
C ILE A 563 -28.20 -12.36 -5.51
N ASP A 564 -28.34 -13.27 -4.54
CA ASP A 564 -29.35 -13.20 -3.49
C ASP A 564 -28.78 -12.41 -2.31
N ALA A 565 -29.21 -11.15 -2.18
CA ALA A 565 -28.83 -10.22 -1.12
C ALA A 565 -28.94 -10.82 0.31
N ASN A 566 -29.89 -11.74 0.53
CA ASN A 566 -30.11 -12.37 1.85
C ASN A 566 -29.08 -13.47 2.17
N LYS A 567 -28.33 -13.95 1.16
CA LYS A 567 -27.32 -15.00 1.29
C LYS A 567 -25.89 -14.47 1.29
N VAL A 568 -25.66 -13.18 1.03
CA VAL A 568 -24.30 -12.61 1.04
C VAL A 568 -23.63 -12.84 2.40
N GLY A 569 -22.45 -13.48 2.39
CA GLY A 569 -21.71 -13.85 3.59
C GLY A 569 -22.23 -15.07 4.35
N SER A 570 -23.25 -15.77 3.85
CA SER A 570 -23.78 -17.02 4.43
C SER A 570 -22.94 -18.26 4.07
N GLU A 571 -23.16 -19.36 4.78
CA GLU A 571 -22.47 -20.64 4.54
C GLU A 571 -22.69 -21.16 3.11
N GLY A 572 -21.60 -21.53 2.44
CA GLY A 572 -21.64 -22.09 1.09
C GLY A 572 -21.94 -21.10 -0.04
N TYR A 573 -22.09 -19.80 0.23
CA TYR A 573 -22.47 -18.81 -0.78
C TYR A 573 -21.28 -17.99 -1.30
N GLU A 574 -21.09 -17.94 -2.62
CA GLU A 574 -19.85 -17.43 -3.24
C GLU A 574 -19.64 -15.91 -3.13
N VAL A 575 -20.64 -15.16 -2.64
CA VAL A 575 -20.56 -13.70 -2.45
C VAL A 575 -20.39 -13.35 -0.98
N SER A 576 -19.42 -12.51 -0.67
CA SER A 576 -19.20 -11.91 0.65
C SER A 576 -19.19 -10.39 0.58
N TYR A 577 -19.57 -9.76 1.70
CA TYR A 577 -19.43 -8.31 1.92
C TYR A 577 -18.35 -8.06 2.99
N ASN A 578 -17.59 -6.97 2.85
CA ASN A 578 -16.79 -6.41 3.94
C ASN A 578 -16.73 -4.88 3.83
N LYS A 579 -16.35 -4.23 4.94
CA LYS A 579 -16.18 -2.78 4.97
C LYS A 579 -14.98 -2.35 4.12
N TYR A 580 -15.16 -1.26 3.38
CA TYR A 580 -14.12 -0.62 2.59
C TYR A 580 -12.84 -0.34 3.41
N HIS A 581 -12.95 0.19 4.62
CA HIS A 581 -11.83 0.69 5.43
C HIS A 581 -10.72 -0.36 5.64
N LEU A 582 -11.06 -1.57 6.11
CA LEU A 582 -10.07 -2.61 6.38
C LEU A 582 -9.32 -3.06 5.12
N TRP A 583 -10.04 -3.30 4.02
CA TRP A 583 -9.43 -3.84 2.80
C TRP A 583 -8.76 -2.76 1.94
N ASN A 584 -9.23 -1.52 1.98
CA ASN A 584 -8.65 -0.44 1.18
C ASN A 584 -7.49 0.28 1.89
N GLU A 585 -7.62 0.55 3.20
CA GLU A 585 -6.66 1.34 3.99
C GLU A 585 -5.78 0.46 4.89
N GLY A 586 -6.33 -0.64 5.40
CA GLY A 586 -5.68 -1.53 6.37
C GLY A 586 -4.47 -2.31 5.84
N LEU A 587 -4.10 -2.17 4.57
CA LEU A 587 -2.83 -2.68 4.03
C LEU A 587 -1.61 -1.86 4.47
N ARG A 588 -1.79 -0.73 5.16
CA ARG A 588 -0.70 0.14 5.59
C ARG A 588 -0.06 -0.28 6.93
N SER A 589 -0.62 -1.26 7.64
CA SER A 589 -0.04 -1.71 8.91
C SER A 589 -0.17 -3.23 9.17
N PRO A 590 0.80 -3.83 9.89
CA PRO A 590 0.73 -5.23 10.30
C PRO A 590 -0.51 -5.58 11.14
N ILE A 591 -1.05 -4.65 11.95
CA ILE A 591 -2.29 -4.86 12.72
C ILE A 591 -3.45 -5.12 11.76
N ALA A 592 -3.67 -4.21 10.82
CA ALA A 592 -4.82 -4.26 9.93
C ALA A 592 -4.67 -5.33 8.84
N LEU A 593 -3.45 -5.62 8.35
CA LEU A 593 -3.23 -6.79 7.50
C LEU A 593 -3.58 -8.10 8.23
N ASN A 594 -3.27 -8.22 9.53
CA ASN A 594 -3.65 -9.41 10.29
C ASN A 594 -5.18 -9.53 10.48
N LEU A 595 -5.91 -8.44 10.62
CA LEU A 595 -7.38 -8.42 10.61
C LEU A 595 -7.95 -8.74 9.22
N LEU A 596 -7.28 -8.31 8.14
CA LEU A 596 -7.66 -8.67 6.77
C LEU A 596 -7.49 -10.17 6.53
N LEU A 597 -6.37 -10.75 6.95
CA LEU A 597 -6.12 -12.20 6.83
C LEU A 597 -7.11 -13.03 7.67
N ASP A 598 -7.57 -12.54 8.84
CA ASP A 598 -8.68 -13.14 9.58
C ASP A 598 -9.96 -13.21 8.73
N ASN A 599 -10.31 -12.08 8.10
CA ASN A 599 -11.48 -11.99 7.23
C ASN A 599 -11.37 -12.88 6.00
N LEU A 600 -10.20 -12.92 5.36
CA LEU A 600 -9.91 -13.80 4.22
C LEU A 600 -10.15 -15.27 4.58
N VAL A 601 -9.55 -15.76 5.67
CA VAL A 601 -9.73 -17.15 6.11
C VAL A 601 -11.18 -17.45 6.46
N ASN A 602 -11.87 -16.52 7.12
CA ASN A 602 -13.29 -16.64 7.48
C ASN A 602 -14.24 -16.63 6.27
N ILE A 603 -13.92 -15.87 5.21
CA ILE A 603 -14.66 -15.91 3.94
C ILE A 603 -14.51 -17.30 3.32
N PHE A 604 -13.28 -17.74 3.04
CA PHE A 604 -13.05 -19.01 2.35
C PHE A 604 -13.46 -20.24 3.18
N GLN A 605 -13.35 -20.20 4.52
CA GLN A 605 -13.88 -21.25 5.39
C GLN A 605 -15.41 -21.36 5.27
N ARG A 606 -16.16 -20.27 5.42
CA ARG A 606 -17.63 -20.30 5.28
C ARG A 606 -18.09 -20.72 3.90
N GLN A 607 -17.37 -20.32 2.84
CA GLN A 607 -17.74 -20.65 1.47
C GLN A 607 -17.44 -22.10 1.09
N TYR A 608 -16.28 -22.64 1.49
CA TYR A 608 -15.81 -23.93 0.97
C TYR A 608 -15.70 -25.04 2.01
N ASP A 609 -15.69 -24.74 3.31
CA ASP A 609 -15.73 -25.74 4.40
C ASP A 609 -16.62 -25.29 5.60
N PRO A 610 -17.89 -24.90 5.37
CA PRO A 610 -18.74 -24.23 6.38
C PRO A 610 -18.89 -25.03 7.67
N LYS A 611 -19.03 -26.35 7.54
CA LYS A 611 -19.25 -27.27 8.67
C LYS A 611 -17.97 -27.86 9.26
N PHE A 612 -16.79 -27.50 8.75
CA PHE A 612 -15.54 -28.23 8.99
C PHE A 612 -15.71 -29.74 8.66
N VAL A 613 -16.26 -30.03 7.47
CA VAL A 613 -16.69 -31.37 7.01
C VAL A 613 -15.93 -31.86 5.78
N LYS A 614 -15.39 -30.96 4.92
CA LYS A 614 -14.33 -31.37 3.99
C LYS A 614 -13.04 -31.70 4.73
N SER A 615 -12.97 -31.36 6.01
CA SER A 615 -11.87 -31.57 6.94
C SER A 615 -11.94 -32.88 7.73
N LYS A 616 -12.15 -34.02 7.05
CA LYS A 616 -12.12 -35.36 7.68
C LYS A 616 -10.69 -35.81 7.99
N GLY A 617 -10.15 -35.32 9.11
CA GLY A 617 -8.95 -35.83 9.77
C GLY A 617 -8.63 -35.03 11.04
N GLU A 618 -8.25 -35.71 12.12
CA GLU A 618 -8.07 -35.10 13.46
C GLU A 618 -7.03 -33.96 13.49
N ASN A 619 -6.14 -33.89 12.51
CA ASN A 619 -5.11 -32.84 12.37
C ASN A 619 -5.59 -31.55 11.65
N GLN A 620 -6.87 -31.41 11.30
CA GLN A 620 -7.32 -30.30 10.45
C GLN A 620 -7.81 -29.07 11.22
N ASN A 621 -8.38 -29.25 12.42
CA ASN A 621 -8.59 -28.14 13.38
C ASN A 621 -7.27 -27.42 13.70
N GLY A 622 -6.16 -28.16 13.77
CA GLY A 622 -4.82 -27.59 13.91
C GLY A 622 -4.38 -26.72 12.72
N CYS A 623 -4.82 -27.01 11.49
CA CYS A 623 -4.50 -26.18 10.32
C CYS A 623 -5.32 -24.88 10.30
N TYR A 624 -6.63 -24.94 10.57
CA TYR A 624 -7.44 -23.73 10.71
C TYR A 624 -6.93 -22.85 11.88
N ALA A 625 -6.67 -23.45 13.04
CA ALA A 625 -6.12 -22.74 14.19
C ALA A 625 -4.79 -22.03 13.86
N LYS A 626 -3.88 -22.67 13.12
CA LYS A 626 -2.62 -22.06 12.66
C LYS A 626 -2.82 -20.94 11.64
N ALA A 627 -3.76 -21.06 10.70
CA ALA A 627 -4.09 -20.01 9.75
C ALA A 627 -4.69 -18.75 10.43
N MET A 628 -5.39 -18.95 11.55
CA MET A 628 -5.97 -17.89 12.36
C MET A 628 -5.01 -17.28 13.40
N ASP A 629 -3.87 -17.94 13.66
CA ASP A 629 -2.88 -17.46 14.62
C ASP A 629 -2.09 -16.28 14.04
N TRP A 630 -1.83 -15.27 14.86
CA TRP A 630 -1.06 -14.08 14.45
C TRP A 630 0.44 -14.24 14.77
N GLY A 631 0.82 -15.23 15.58
CA GLY A 631 2.20 -15.47 16.00
C GLY A 631 2.67 -14.67 17.23
N SER A 632 3.83 -15.07 17.77
CA SER A 632 4.38 -14.69 19.08
C SER A 632 4.37 -13.19 19.37
N TYR A 633 4.91 -12.38 18.45
CA TYR A 633 4.90 -10.91 18.55
C TYR A 633 3.59 -10.34 19.12
N TRP A 634 2.44 -10.80 18.64
CA TRP A 634 1.16 -10.21 19.02
C TRP A 634 0.66 -10.66 20.39
N TYR A 635 0.89 -11.91 20.78
CA TYR A 635 0.35 -12.46 22.03
C TYR A 635 1.35 -12.55 23.20
N GLU A 636 2.65 -12.32 22.95
CA GLU A 636 3.72 -12.35 23.95
C GLU A 636 4.34 -10.95 24.17
N ALA A 637 4.60 -10.19 23.09
CA ALA A 637 5.13 -8.82 23.18
C ALA A 637 4.03 -7.75 23.18
N PHE A 638 3.23 -7.66 22.10
CA PHE A 638 2.33 -6.54 21.86
C PHE A 638 1.26 -6.35 22.94
N ILE A 639 0.42 -7.36 23.19
CA ILE A 639 -0.65 -7.28 24.19
C ILE A 639 -0.16 -7.31 25.65
N GLU A 640 1.10 -7.65 25.90
CA GLU A 640 1.73 -7.59 27.22
C GLU A 640 2.54 -6.31 27.44
N SER A 641 2.60 -5.41 26.46
CA SER A 641 3.36 -4.15 26.51
C SER A 641 4.88 -4.33 26.69
N LYS A 642 5.47 -5.31 26.01
CA LYS A 642 6.92 -5.58 26.03
C LYS A 642 7.54 -5.50 24.63
N PRO A 643 8.84 -5.16 24.48
CA PRO A 643 9.59 -5.41 23.25
C PRO A 643 9.88 -6.91 23.07
N CYS A 644 10.32 -7.33 21.88
CA CYS A 644 10.89 -8.66 21.71
C CYS A 644 12.38 -8.70 22.11
N GLU A 645 12.79 -9.79 22.74
CA GLU A 645 14.15 -10.02 23.23
C GLU A 645 14.92 -11.00 22.32
N ASN A 646 16.24 -11.09 22.53
CA ASN A 646 17.05 -12.12 21.89
C ASN A 646 16.97 -13.40 22.75
N ALA A 647 16.72 -14.56 22.13
CA ALA A 647 16.92 -15.84 22.81
C ALA A 647 18.41 -15.97 23.21
N ASN A 648 18.68 -16.25 24.49
CA ASN A 648 20.04 -16.40 24.99
C ASN A 648 20.74 -17.63 24.39
N GLY A 649 21.81 -17.41 23.63
CA GLY A 649 22.89 -18.39 23.42
C GLY A 649 22.66 -19.50 22.38
N GLY A 650 22.64 -19.16 21.09
CA GLY A 650 22.74 -20.13 20.00
C GLY A 650 23.01 -19.47 18.65
N SER A 651 23.82 -20.09 17.78
CA SER A 651 24.29 -19.50 16.51
C SER A 651 23.25 -19.44 15.38
N THR A 652 21.96 -19.56 15.72
CA THR A 652 20.81 -19.38 14.84
C THR A 652 19.81 -18.51 15.59
N SER A 653 19.73 -17.23 15.20
CA SER A 653 18.95 -16.20 15.90
C SER A 653 17.44 -16.41 15.76
N THR A 654 16.88 -17.24 16.64
CA THR A 654 15.43 -17.34 16.84
C THR A 654 15.01 -16.18 17.74
N ILE A 655 14.20 -15.24 17.24
CA ILE A 655 13.65 -14.16 18.07
C ILE A 655 12.55 -14.75 18.94
N THR A 656 12.71 -14.64 20.26
CA THR A 656 11.71 -15.01 21.26
C THR A 656 11.17 -13.73 21.90
N CYS A 657 9.91 -13.43 21.63
CA CYS A 657 9.17 -12.40 22.34
C CYS A 657 8.68 -13.05 23.65
N ASN A 658 9.26 -12.70 24.81
CA ASN A 658 9.05 -13.39 26.10
C ASN A 658 7.84 -12.87 26.90
#